data_AF-A0A2V6DJJ8-F1
#
_entry.id   AF-A0A2V6DJJ8-F1
#
_cell.length_a   1.000
_cell.length_b   1.000
_cell.length_c   1.000
_cell.angle_alpha   90.00
_cell.angle_beta   90.00
_cell.angle_gamma   90.00
#
_symmetry.space_group_name_H-M   'P 1'
#
loop_
_entity.id
_entity.type
_entity.pdbx_description
1 polymer ?
#
loop_
_entity_poly.entity_id
_entity_poly.type
_entity_poly.pdbx_seq_one_letter_code
_entity_poly.pdbx_strand_id
1 'polypeptide(L)'
;MRGSVAVTLNSRRFCCVIYDVTIAKMSDSDTVPCPQCGATVSIGDAEPLARVPCPECGERLRATRFYNHFELRETLGTGGMGTVYKAHDMQLDRDVALKLLRKDLGPEYANQLQHEARITASVNHPHVVQVFSFGYDHDQYYLVMELVERGTLDDLIAERKKLTEGEVLRTGIEVARGLRAAYKKGLIHRDVKPANILYNEDGMAKISDFGLAGIVEPPALTSGAIWGTPYYVAPERLNNQPEDFRSDIYSLGATLFHAVAGRPPFDGETMSAADLRALKNNPLKLKDVAPEVSRPTAAAIARMIAPDPHLRFHSHDAVIQALQKSERVLRGESEPWRAKVALALAAATLFALVVLGWIFFVRPRAPAKPAATASATSLFEVDREFDAGRHEIIDGNYPKARATFARLASETKNKQPIYDWALLNQAIAALLDQQDSIMHQALHEVENAGTNNFADRSLGTFLLDIAKRANARSTVALSDVPDHAAKPFALFLLGLTDVQLGRFNDAEALLTAFVGSRPQQTLSWIGEYKPIARKYLADSQDILKWREQYSSAKTMSEITGALNSLQDVIRRLQKNTAISAEALLWQKTLAARLRGLEAPSKSAQGKQHRALLARETPQLRAAVEAYQQLVAKYDFAGAAALMREVTVTEPSLQQMQNSYQNAADWLGEWKATLINDLNTHGYNGPVVVNNTQYSGIAGATADKLTMKIPYGVGETDWLKVAPPILLTISRSFATDADRQWRCGVFAWATGQTKAAQKLLDAASSAKPSYSEARKFFAQTKR
;
A
#
# COMPACT_ATOMS: atom_id res chain seq x y z
N MET A 1 -35.00 -41.18 33.38
CA MET A 1 -34.24 -41.41 34.64
C MET A 1 -33.17 -40.33 34.75
N ARG A 2 -33.07 -39.72 35.94
CA ARG A 2 -32.16 -38.63 36.27
C ARG A 2 -30.69 -39.10 36.23
N GLY A 3 -29.78 -38.20 35.89
CA GLY A 3 -28.35 -38.39 36.02
C GLY A 3 -27.59 -37.09 35.82
N SER A 4 -27.66 -36.19 36.81
CA SER A 4 -26.79 -35.02 36.91
C SER A 4 -25.39 -35.44 37.31
N VAL A 5 -24.37 -34.96 36.62
CA VAL A 5 -23.02 -34.82 37.17
C VAL A 5 -22.54 -33.40 36.84
N ALA A 6 -22.36 -32.61 37.89
CA ALA A 6 -21.69 -31.32 37.83
C ALA A 6 -20.17 -31.54 37.91
N VAL A 7 -19.41 -30.93 37.00
CA VAL A 7 -17.97 -30.69 37.20
C VAL A 7 -17.65 -29.24 36.84
N THR A 8 -17.18 -28.58 37.90
CA THR A 8 -16.51 -27.30 38.10
C THR A 8 -15.79 -26.65 36.91
N LEU A 9 -16.04 -25.35 36.76
CA LEU A 9 -15.27 -24.40 35.95
C LEU A 9 -13.78 -24.41 36.30
N ASN A 10 -12.92 -24.59 35.30
CA ASN A 10 -11.61 -23.94 35.31
C ASN A 10 -11.16 -23.55 33.90
N SER A 11 -10.58 -22.37 33.83
CA SER A 11 -10.16 -21.60 32.65
C SER A 11 -9.29 -22.36 31.64
N ARG A 12 -9.67 -22.28 30.34
CA ARG A 12 -8.82 -22.03 29.14
C ARG A 12 -9.46 -22.62 27.87
N ARG A 13 -9.49 -21.80 26.82
CA ARG A 13 -9.87 -22.10 25.41
C ARG A 13 -11.38 -22.34 25.16
N PHE A 14 -12.09 -21.29 24.77
CA PHE A 14 -13.32 -21.45 23.99
C PHE A 14 -12.95 -21.99 22.61
N CYS A 15 -12.99 -23.31 22.48
CA CYS A 15 -13.13 -23.99 21.21
C CYS A 15 -14.56 -23.72 20.72
N CYS A 16 -14.70 -23.12 19.54
CA CYS A 16 -15.99 -22.92 18.91
C CYS A 16 -16.59 -24.30 18.62
N VAL A 17 -17.66 -24.66 19.32
CA VAL A 17 -18.47 -25.83 18.99
C VAL A 17 -19.19 -25.49 17.69
N ILE A 18 -18.68 -26.01 16.57
CA ILE A 18 -19.38 -26.00 15.29
C ILE A 18 -20.60 -26.90 15.48
N TYR A 19 -21.79 -26.29 15.58
CA TYR A 19 -23.01 -27.02 15.28
C TYR A 19 -22.97 -27.31 13.78
N ASP A 20 -22.80 -28.58 13.46
CA ASP A 20 -22.95 -29.13 12.11
C ASP A 20 -24.44 -29.07 11.75
N VAL A 21 -24.92 -27.86 11.42
CA VAL A 21 -26.20 -27.71 10.72
C VAL A 21 -25.90 -28.06 9.28
N THR A 22 -26.27 -29.26 8.89
CA THR A 22 -26.25 -29.74 7.51
C THR A 22 -27.21 -28.86 6.70
N ILE A 23 -26.72 -27.73 6.17
CA ILE A 23 -27.47 -26.92 5.22
C ILE A 23 -27.44 -27.70 3.90
N ALA A 24 -28.60 -28.23 3.53
CA ALA A 24 -28.87 -28.70 2.18
C ALA A 24 -28.41 -27.60 1.21
N LYS A 25 -27.57 -27.99 0.23
CA LYS A 25 -27.19 -27.19 -0.94
C LYS A 25 -28.41 -26.40 -1.43
N MET A 26 -28.53 -25.11 -1.07
CA MET A 26 -29.50 -24.22 -1.71
C MET A 26 -29.08 -24.13 -3.17
N SER A 27 -29.99 -24.56 -4.04
CA SER A 27 -29.70 -25.00 -5.41
C SER A 27 -29.08 -23.92 -6.29
N ASP A 28 -27.99 -24.28 -6.98
CA ASP A 28 -27.42 -23.65 -8.19
C ASP A 28 -28.43 -23.59 -9.34
N SER A 29 -29.58 -22.95 -9.19
CA SER A 29 -30.50 -22.81 -10.30
C SER A 29 -30.11 -21.56 -11.10
N ASP A 30 -29.30 -21.76 -12.14
CA ASP A 30 -29.22 -20.88 -13.32
C ASP A 30 -30.56 -20.72 -14.06
N THR A 31 -31.65 -21.11 -13.41
CA THR A 31 -32.99 -21.11 -13.95
C THR A 31 -33.97 -20.61 -12.90
N VAL A 32 -34.97 -19.84 -13.34
CA VAL A 32 -36.07 -19.36 -12.51
C VAL A 32 -37.40 -19.70 -13.17
N PRO A 33 -38.42 -20.15 -12.41
CA PRO A 33 -39.74 -20.40 -12.96
C PRO A 33 -40.44 -19.07 -13.29
N CYS A 34 -41.06 -18.99 -14.47
CA CYS A 34 -41.89 -17.87 -14.85
C CYS A 34 -43.17 -17.84 -13.99
N PRO A 35 -43.52 -16.74 -13.31
CA PRO A 35 -44.73 -16.68 -12.48
C PRO A 35 -46.01 -16.67 -13.33
N GLN A 36 -45.92 -16.35 -14.63
CA GLN A 36 -47.07 -16.28 -15.52
C GLN A 36 -47.42 -17.62 -16.15
N CYS A 37 -46.43 -18.36 -16.68
CA CYS A 37 -46.67 -19.61 -17.40
C CYS A 37 -46.01 -20.85 -16.77
N GLY A 38 -45.24 -20.68 -15.68
CA GLY A 38 -44.53 -21.77 -15.00
C GLY A 38 -43.29 -22.29 -15.75
N ALA A 39 -42.98 -21.77 -16.95
CA ALA A 39 -41.83 -22.21 -17.73
C ALA A 39 -40.50 -21.89 -17.03
N THR A 40 -39.56 -22.82 -17.07
CA THR A 40 -38.21 -22.67 -16.53
C THR A 40 -37.38 -21.77 -17.45
N VAL A 41 -36.94 -20.61 -16.96
CA VAL A 41 -36.17 -19.62 -17.74
C VAL A 41 -34.72 -19.62 -17.31
N SER A 42 -33.80 -19.85 -18.25
CA SER A 42 -32.36 -19.74 -18.00
C SER A 42 -31.92 -18.29 -17.83
N ILE A 43 -31.17 -18.03 -16.76
CA ILE A 43 -30.60 -16.72 -16.41
C ILE A 43 -29.07 -16.75 -16.36
N GLY A 44 -28.43 -17.87 -16.72
CA GLY A 44 -26.98 -18.14 -16.70
C GLY A 44 -26.09 -16.94 -17.05
N ASP A 45 -26.28 -16.41 -18.25
CA ASP A 45 -25.44 -15.33 -18.81
C ASP A 45 -25.94 -13.90 -18.47
N ALA A 46 -27.06 -13.77 -17.76
CA ALA A 46 -27.65 -12.47 -17.46
C ALA A 46 -26.95 -11.81 -16.26
N GLU A 47 -26.74 -10.49 -16.35
CA GLU A 47 -26.34 -9.66 -15.21
C GLU A 47 -27.34 -9.85 -14.05
N PRO A 48 -26.87 -9.89 -12.79
CA PRO A 48 -27.76 -9.99 -11.64
C PRO A 48 -28.85 -8.92 -11.67
N LEU A 49 -30.09 -9.33 -11.39
CA LEU A 49 -31.28 -8.48 -11.37
C LEU A 49 -31.71 -7.91 -12.73
N ALA A 50 -31.07 -8.32 -13.84
CA ALA A 50 -31.51 -7.97 -15.19
C ALA A 50 -32.91 -8.53 -15.50
N ARG A 51 -33.64 -7.84 -16.38
CA ARG A 51 -34.94 -8.29 -16.87
C ARG A 51 -34.76 -9.22 -18.08
N VAL A 52 -34.97 -10.51 -17.87
CA VAL A 52 -34.86 -11.55 -18.90
C VAL A 52 -36.27 -11.90 -19.40
N PRO A 53 -36.55 -11.84 -20.72
CA PRO A 53 -37.84 -12.25 -21.25
C PRO A 53 -38.01 -13.78 -21.18
N CYS A 54 -39.18 -14.23 -20.76
CA CYS A 54 -39.56 -15.64 -20.83
C CYS A 54 -39.69 -16.07 -22.30
N PRO A 55 -39.02 -17.16 -22.74
CA PRO A 55 -39.10 -17.61 -24.13
C PRO A 55 -40.50 -18.09 -24.55
N GLU A 56 -41.33 -18.52 -23.59
CA GLU A 56 -42.67 -19.08 -23.86
C GLU A 56 -43.76 -18.00 -23.94
N CYS A 57 -43.80 -17.05 -22.98
CA CYS A 57 -44.89 -16.07 -22.88
C CYS A 57 -44.44 -14.61 -23.02
N GLY A 58 -43.14 -14.35 -23.13
CA GLY A 58 -42.58 -13.00 -23.23
C GLY A 58 -42.55 -12.20 -21.93
N GLU A 59 -43.06 -12.74 -20.81
CA GLU A 59 -43.07 -12.06 -19.51
C GLU A 59 -41.64 -11.72 -19.04
N ARG A 60 -41.44 -10.53 -18.47
CA ARG A 60 -40.10 -10.05 -18.10
C ARG A 60 -39.77 -10.36 -16.65
N LEU A 61 -38.91 -11.35 -16.48
CA LEU A 61 -38.51 -11.91 -15.19
C LEU A 61 -37.27 -11.20 -14.67
N ARG A 62 -37.19 -10.99 -13.36
CA ARG A 62 -35.96 -10.51 -12.74
C ARG A 62 -35.03 -11.69 -12.48
N ALA A 63 -33.81 -11.63 -12.98
CA ALA A 63 -32.78 -12.64 -12.71
C ALA A 63 -32.31 -12.53 -11.25
N THR A 64 -33.08 -13.08 -10.32
CA THR A 64 -32.69 -13.20 -8.91
C THR A 64 -31.51 -14.16 -8.81
N ARG A 65 -30.44 -13.70 -8.15
CA ARG A 65 -29.18 -14.43 -8.05
C ARG A 65 -28.78 -14.57 -6.58
N PHE A 66 -28.19 -15.72 -6.28
CA PHE A 66 -27.56 -15.98 -4.99
C PHE A 66 -26.04 -15.99 -5.17
N TYR A 67 -25.34 -15.39 -4.22
CA TYR A 67 -23.91 -15.57 -4.05
C TYR A 67 -23.72 -16.26 -2.70
N ASN A 68 -23.34 -17.55 -2.72
CA ASN A 68 -23.39 -18.41 -1.54
C ASN A 68 -24.79 -18.35 -0.86
N HIS A 69 -24.92 -17.79 0.34
CA HIS A 69 -26.20 -17.64 1.06
C HIS A 69 -26.78 -16.22 1.01
N PHE A 70 -26.24 -15.35 0.16
CA PHE A 70 -26.70 -13.97 0.00
C PHE A 70 -27.62 -13.84 -1.22
N GLU A 71 -28.88 -13.50 -1.00
CA GLU A 71 -29.83 -13.23 -2.08
C GLU A 71 -29.73 -11.77 -2.54
N LEU A 72 -29.41 -11.52 -3.80
CA LEU A 72 -29.37 -10.16 -4.34
C LEU A 72 -30.79 -9.60 -4.51
N ARG A 73 -31.06 -8.39 -3.99
CA ARG A 73 -32.38 -7.75 -3.97
C ARG A 73 -32.45 -6.48 -4.81
N GLU A 74 -31.44 -5.63 -4.71
CA GLU A 74 -31.43 -4.31 -5.35
C GLU A 74 -30.02 -3.89 -5.74
N THR A 75 -29.87 -3.15 -6.83
CA THR A 75 -28.60 -2.52 -7.20
C THR A 75 -28.49 -1.17 -6.51
N LEU A 76 -27.49 -1.00 -5.64
CA LEU A 76 -27.26 0.25 -4.90
C LEU A 76 -26.34 1.21 -5.66
N GLY A 77 -25.40 0.69 -6.45
CA GLY A 77 -24.50 1.52 -7.23
C GLY A 77 -23.60 0.71 -8.14
N THR A 78 -23.15 1.33 -9.24
CA THR A 78 -22.19 0.73 -10.18
C THR A 78 -20.98 1.63 -10.30
N GLY A 79 -19.77 1.08 -10.15
CA GLY A 79 -18.52 1.84 -10.22
C GLY A 79 -17.41 1.10 -10.94
N GLY A 80 -16.26 1.75 -11.10
CA GLY A 80 -15.12 1.23 -11.88
C GLY A 80 -14.47 -0.06 -11.34
N MET A 81 -14.79 -0.47 -10.11
CA MET A 81 -14.30 -1.70 -9.47
C MET A 81 -15.35 -2.79 -9.36
N GLY A 82 -16.60 -2.51 -9.77
CA GLY A 82 -17.69 -3.46 -9.66
C GLY A 82 -19.02 -2.82 -9.27
N THR A 83 -19.99 -3.67 -8.95
CA THR A 83 -21.38 -3.29 -8.68
C THR A 83 -21.75 -3.65 -7.26
N VAL A 84 -22.36 -2.73 -6.53
CA VAL A 84 -22.83 -2.91 -5.16
C VAL A 84 -24.33 -3.20 -5.18
N TYR A 85 -24.72 -4.24 -4.47
CA TYR A 85 -26.10 -4.70 -4.33
C TYR A 85 -26.53 -4.68 -2.87
N LYS A 86 -27.80 -4.37 -2.61
CA LYS A 86 -28.48 -4.79 -1.37
C LYS A 86 -28.72 -6.27 -1.50
N ALA A 87 -28.24 -7.04 -0.52
CA ALA A 87 -28.42 -8.48 -0.46
C ALA A 87 -29.00 -8.87 0.90
N HIS A 88 -29.78 -9.95 0.92
CA HIS A 88 -30.30 -10.51 2.15
C HIS A 88 -29.47 -11.73 2.54
N ASP A 89 -28.87 -11.69 3.73
CA ASP A 89 -28.12 -12.79 4.32
C ASP A 89 -29.11 -13.83 4.88
N MET A 90 -29.28 -14.93 4.14
CA MET A 90 -30.25 -15.97 4.49
C MET A 90 -29.88 -16.77 5.76
N GLN A 91 -28.63 -16.66 6.24
CA GLN A 91 -28.17 -17.35 7.45
C GLN A 91 -28.39 -16.51 8.70
N LEU A 92 -28.13 -15.20 8.61
CA LEU A 92 -28.26 -14.27 9.73
C LEU A 92 -29.55 -13.44 9.71
N ASP A 93 -30.40 -13.64 8.69
CA ASP A 93 -31.68 -12.95 8.50
C ASP A 93 -31.55 -11.42 8.61
N ARG A 94 -30.64 -10.86 7.79
CA ARG A 94 -30.36 -9.42 7.78
C ARG A 94 -29.97 -8.93 6.40
N ASP A 95 -30.25 -7.65 6.15
CA ASP A 95 -29.78 -7.00 4.92
C ASP A 95 -28.32 -6.54 5.04
N VAL A 96 -27.57 -6.72 3.96
CA VAL A 96 -26.15 -6.37 3.82
C VAL A 96 -25.91 -5.69 2.48
N ALA A 97 -24.81 -4.95 2.36
CA ALA A 97 -24.31 -4.51 1.07
C ALA A 97 -23.32 -5.56 0.54
N LEU A 98 -23.50 -6.01 -0.69
CA LEU A 98 -22.66 -6.99 -1.35
C LEU A 98 -22.07 -6.38 -2.63
N LYS A 99 -20.76 -6.18 -2.65
CA LYS A 99 -20.02 -5.64 -3.80
C LYS A 99 -19.45 -6.78 -4.62
N LEU A 100 -19.97 -6.95 -5.84
CA LEU A 100 -19.39 -7.84 -6.85
C LEU A 100 -18.24 -7.10 -7.54
N LEU A 101 -17.02 -7.61 -7.41
CA LEU A 101 -15.85 -7.05 -8.10
C LEU A 101 -15.86 -7.43 -9.59
N ARG A 102 -15.14 -6.70 -10.43
CA ARG A 102 -15.11 -6.98 -11.88
C ARG A 102 -14.68 -8.42 -12.18
N LYS A 103 -15.33 -9.02 -13.20
CA LYS A 103 -15.06 -10.40 -13.66
C LYS A 103 -13.69 -10.58 -14.32
N ASP A 104 -13.05 -9.51 -14.79
CA ASP A 104 -11.74 -9.55 -15.45
C ASP A 104 -10.55 -9.52 -14.47
N LEU A 105 -10.83 -9.55 -13.16
CA LEU A 105 -9.81 -9.74 -12.13
C LEU A 105 -9.25 -11.16 -12.19
N GLY A 106 -8.04 -11.29 -12.72
CA GLY A 106 -7.34 -12.56 -12.82
C GLY A 106 -6.92 -13.13 -11.46
N PRO A 107 -6.61 -14.45 -11.41
CA PRO A 107 -6.22 -15.15 -10.19
C PRO A 107 -4.95 -14.57 -9.53
N GLU A 108 -4.13 -13.81 -10.25
CA GLU A 108 -2.96 -13.11 -9.74
C GLU A 108 -3.30 -12.08 -8.63
N TYR A 109 -4.51 -11.52 -8.62
CA TYR A 109 -4.95 -10.56 -7.60
C TYR A 109 -5.56 -11.23 -6.35
N ALA A 110 -5.82 -12.55 -6.39
CA ALA A 110 -6.55 -13.28 -5.35
C ALA A 110 -5.94 -13.09 -3.95
N ASN A 111 -4.62 -13.30 -3.83
CA ASN A 111 -3.92 -13.19 -2.55
C ASN A 111 -3.93 -11.77 -2.00
N GLN A 112 -3.81 -10.77 -2.87
CA GLN A 112 -3.77 -9.37 -2.47
C GLN A 112 -5.17 -8.88 -2.06
N LEU A 113 -6.20 -9.22 -2.82
CA LEU A 113 -7.60 -8.95 -2.51
C LEU A 113 -8.01 -9.59 -1.18
N GLN A 114 -7.66 -10.86 -0.96
CA GLN A 114 -7.94 -11.56 0.28
C GLN A 114 -7.19 -10.95 1.48
N HIS A 115 -5.94 -10.54 1.28
CA HIS A 115 -5.15 -9.88 2.32
C HIS A 115 -5.77 -8.55 2.77
N GLU A 116 -6.13 -7.71 1.81
CA GLU A 116 -6.70 -6.38 2.06
C GLU A 116 -8.12 -6.46 2.63
N ALA A 117 -8.94 -7.40 2.16
CA ALA A 117 -10.24 -7.69 2.76
C ALA A 117 -10.10 -8.12 4.24
N ARG A 118 -9.08 -8.94 4.56
CA ARG A 118 -8.83 -9.37 5.94
C ARG A 118 -8.39 -8.24 6.85
N ILE A 119 -7.52 -7.35 6.39
CA ILE A 119 -7.10 -6.18 7.19
C ILE A 119 -8.30 -5.24 7.38
N THR A 120 -9.07 -4.99 6.32
CA THR A 120 -10.27 -4.12 6.37
C THR A 120 -11.31 -4.67 7.34
N ALA A 121 -11.59 -5.98 7.32
CA ALA A 121 -12.49 -6.63 8.27
C ALA A 121 -12.03 -6.51 9.73
N SER A 122 -10.73 -6.30 9.97
CA SER A 122 -10.18 -6.09 11.33
C SER A 122 -10.39 -4.68 11.90
N VAL A 123 -10.86 -3.74 11.07
CA VAL A 123 -11.15 -2.36 11.47
C VAL A 123 -12.60 -2.28 11.97
N ASN A 124 -12.79 -2.40 13.27
CA ASN A 124 -14.08 -2.13 13.91
C ASN A 124 -14.09 -0.70 14.47
N HIS A 125 -14.84 0.20 13.84
CA HIS A 125 -14.93 1.60 14.25
C HIS A 125 -16.24 2.25 13.76
N PRO A 126 -16.91 3.11 14.55
CA PRO A 126 -18.21 3.68 14.19
C PRO A 126 -18.22 4.54 12.92
N HIS A 127 -17.07 5.05 12.48
CA HIS A 127 -16.93 5.87 11.27
C HIS A 127 -16.29 5.11 10.09
N VAL A 128 -16.25 3.78 10.14
CA VAL A 128 -15.76 2.91 9.06
C VAL A 128 -16.86 1.91 8.74
N VAL A 129 -17.18 1.72 7.46
CA VAL A 129 -18.13 0.68 7.04
C VAL A 129 -17.52 -0.69 7.34
N GLN A 130 -18.23 -1.48 8.15
CA GLN A 130 -17.71 -2.78 8.59
C GLN A 130 -17.76 -3.80 7.44
N VAL A 131 -16.64 -4.49 7.20
CA VAL A 131 -16.60 -5.65 6.31
C VAL A 131 -16.91 -6.91 7.11
N PHE A 132 -17.86 -7.71 6.63
CA PHE A 132 -18.29 -8.96 7.27
C PHE A 132 -17.62 -10.18 6.65
N SER A 133 -17.52 -10.23 5.32
CA SER A 133 -17.02 -11.41 4.62
C SER A 133 -16.42 -11.05 3.25
N PHE A 134 -15.55 -11.92 2.76
CA PHE A 134 -15.00 -11.88 1.41
C PHE A 134 -15.06 -13.30 0.84
N GLY A 135 -15.51 -13.42 -0.41
CA GLY A 135 -15.71 -14.71 -1.05
C GLY A 135 -15.46 -14.67 -2.55
N TYR A 136 -15.57 -15.85 -3.15
CA TYR A 136 -15.46 -16.09 -4.57
C TYR A 136 -16.57 -17.05 -4.97
N ASP A 137 -17.40 -16.65 -5.93
CA ASP A 137 -18.52 -17.43 -6.43
C ASP A 137 -18.90 -16.95 -7.85
N HIS A 138 -19.42 -17.84 -8.70
CA HIS A 138 -19.72 -17.57 -10.12
C HIS A 138 -18.54 -16.92 -10.88
N ASP A 139 -17.34 -17.46 -10.65
CA ASP A 139 -16.06 -16.94 -11.16
C ASP A 139 -15.77 -15.47 -10.84
N GLN A 140 -16.38 -14.94 -9.78
CA GLN A 140 -16.34 -13.52 -9.42
C GLN A 140 -16.08 -13.33 -7.92
N TYR A 141 -15.17 -12.42 -7.58
CA TYR A 141 -14.94 -12.05 -6.19
C TYR A 141 -16.04 -11.14 -5.67
N TYR A 142 -16.44 -11.32 -4.41
CA TYR A 142 -17.41 -10.47 -3.76
C TYR A 142 -16.99 -10.09 -2.34
N LEU A 143 -17.42 -8.90 -1.91
CA LEU A 143 -17.21 -8.37 -0.57
C LEU A 143 -18.58 -8.09 0.08
N VAL A 144 -18.78 -8.59 1.29
CA VAL A 144 -19.99 -8.37 2.08
C VAL A 144 -19.68 -7.39 3.19
N MET A 145 -20.48 -6.33 3.29
CA MET A 145 -20.27 -5.21 4.19
C MET A 145 -21.59 -4.71 4.80
N GLU A 146 -21.46 -3.88 5.82
CA GLU A 146 -22.56 -3.15 6.43
C GLU A 146 -23.36 -2.38 5.37
N LEU A 147 -24.68 -2.53 5.39
CA LEU A 147 -25.59 -1.72 4.59
C LEU A 147 -25.84 -0.38 5.29
N VAL A 148 -25.60 0.73 4.58
CA VAL A 148 -25.76 2.10 5.09
C VAL A 148 -26.74 2.85 4.19
N GLU A 149 -27.92 3.19 4.71
CA GLU A 149 -29.11 3.49 3.89
C GLU A 149 -29.39 4.99 3.62
N ARG A 150 -28.71 5.96 4.26
CA ARG A 150 -28.99 7.40 4.06
C ARG A 150 -28.18 8.07 2.94
N GLY A 151 -27.69 7.28 2.00
CA GLY A 151 -26.95 7.77 0.83
C GLY A 151 -25.54 8.28 1.17
N THR A 152 -24.93 8.92 0.17
CA THR A 152 -23.55 9.40 0.19
C THR A 152 -23.46 10.93 0.35
N LEU A 153 -22.26 11.42 0.65
CA LEU A 153 -21.97 12.85 0.60
C LEU A 153 -22.12 13.41 -0.82
N ASP A 154 -21.88 12.59 -1.86
CA ASP A 154 -22.09 12.98 -3.25
C ASP A 154 -23.57 13.27 -3.53
N ASP A 155 -24.47 12.42 -3.04
CA ASP A 155 -25.92 12.60 -3.15
C ASP A 155 -26.37 13.91 -2.48
N LEU A 156 -25.85 14.19 -1.28
CA LEU A 156 -26.15 15.43 -0.55
C LEU A 156 -25.65 16.68 -1.28
N ILE A 157 -24.45 16.63 -1.89
CA ILE A 157 -23.92 17.73 -2.69
C ILE A 157 -24.75 17.91 -3.96
N ALA A 158 -25.12 16.83 -4.64
CA ALA A 158 -25.93 16.88 -5.85
C ALA A 158 -27.31 17.50 -5.60
N GLU A 159 -27.96 17.11 -4.50
CA GLU A 159 -29.27 17.60 -4.04
C GLU A 159 -29.20 19.07 -3.61
N ARG A 160 -28.29 19.40 -2.67
CA ARG A 160 -28.29 20.70 -1.97
C ARG A 160 -27.35 21.73 -2.58
N LYS A 161 -26.52 21.34 -3.55
CA LYS A 161 -25.43 22.09 -4.16
C LYS A 161 -24.27 22.42 -3.21
N LYS A 162 -24.55 22.84 -1.98
CA LYS A 162 -23.56 23.04 -0.92
C LYS A 162 -24.13 22.68 0.44
N LEU A 163 -23.26 22.29 1.36
CA LEU A 163 -23.58 21.96 2.74
C LEU A 163 -23.19 23.10 3.68
N THR A 164 -23.81 23.13 4.86
CA THR A 164 -23.46 24.12 5.88
C THR A 164 -22.06 23.84 6.45
N GLU A 165 -21.39 24.89 6.92
CA GLU A 165 -20.06 24.76 7.53
C GLU A 165 -20.08 23.76 8.70
N GLY A 166 -21.14 23.75 9.50
CA GLY A 166 -21.30 22.83 10.64
C GLY A 166 -21.41 21.37 10.21
N GLU A 167 -22.18 21.06 9.16
CA GLU A 167 -22.27 19.71 8.60
C GLU A 167 -20.90 19.24 8.07
N VAL A 168 -20.21 20.08 7.31
CA VAL A 168 -18.90 19.75 6.73
C VAL A 168 -17.84 19.51 7.80
N LEU A 169 -17.80 20.34 8.85
CA LEU A 169 -16.89 20.14 9.98
C LEU A 169 -17.16 18.82 10.70
N ARG A 170 -18.44 18.50 10.95
CA ARG A 170 -18.84 17.23 11.59
C ARG A 170 -18.41 16.03 10.74
N THR A 171 -18.77 16.01 9.46
CA THR A 171 -18.37 14.95 8.51
C THR A 171 -16.86 14.80 8.45
N GLY A 172 -16.12 15.91 8.39
CA GLY A 172 -14.66 15.89 8.37
C GLY A 172 -14.04 15.29 9.64
N ILE A 173 -14.59 15.61 10.82
CA ILE A 173 -14.13 15.05 12.10
C ILE A 173 -14.39 13.53 12.14
N GLU A 174 -15.59 13.11 11.75
CA GLU A 174 -16.02 11.71 11.79
C GLU A 174 -15.20 10.85 10.82
N VAL A 175 -15.03 11.29 9.57
CA VAL A 175 -14.22 10.60 8.58
C VAL A 175 -12.74 10.57 8.99
N ALA A 176 -12.19 11.66 9.53
CA ALA A 176 -10.81 11.68 10.03
C ALA A 176 -10.59 10.69 11.18
N ARG A 177 -11.60 10.45 12.05
CA ARG A 177 -11.54 9.39 13.08
C ARG A 177 -11.53 8.00 12.45
N GLY A 178 -12.32 7.78 11.40
CA GLY A 178 -12.34 6.53 10.63
C GLY A 178 -10.98 6.24 9.98
N LEU A 179 -10.42 7.21 9.25
CA LEU A 179 -9.10 7.12 8.62
C LEU A 179 -7.99 6.84 9.65
N ARG A 180 -8.04 7.51 10.81
CA ARG A 180 -7.12 7.23 11.93
C ARG A 180 -7.21 5.79 12.42
N ALA A 181 -8.42 5.23 12.53
CA ALA A 181 -8.63 3.86 12.98
C ALA A 181 -8.08 2.83 11.99
N ALA A 182 -8.30 3.05 10.69
CA ALA A 182 -7.76 2.23 9.63
C ALA A 182 -6.22 2.32 9.56
N TYR A 183 -5.66 3.52 9.67
CA TYR A 183 -4.21 3.74 9.67
C TYR A 183 -3.49 3.00 10.81
N LYS A 184 -4.10 2.93 12.00
CA LYS A 184 -3.59 2.11 13.12
C LYS A 184 -3.53 0.60 12.83
N LYS A 185 -4.28 0.13 11.83
CA LYS A 185 -4.25 -1.26 11.33
C LYS A 185 -3.35 -1.43 10.11
N GLY A 186 -2.63 -0.39 9.69
CA GLY A 186 -1.74 -0.41 8.54
C GLY A 186 -2.42 -0.10 7.20
N LEU A 187 -3.66 0.39 7.21
CA LEU A 187 -4.39 0.72 5.99
C LEU A 187 -4.32 2.21 5.67
N ILE A 188 -4.10 2.50 4.39
CA ILE A 188 -4.27 3.82 3.78
C ILE A 188 -5.42 3.66 2.77
N HIS A 189 -6.38 4.58 2.78
CA HIS A 189 -7.61 4.42 2.00
C HIS A 189 -7.38 4.58 0.50
N ARG A 190 -6.60 5.60 0.08
CA ARG A 190 -6.21 5.87 -1.31
C ARG A 190 -7.33 6.31 -2.26
N ASP A 191 -8.58 6.45 -1.81
CA ASP A 191 -9.71 6.86 -2.68
C ASP A 191 -10.78 7.61 -1.87
N VAL A 192 -10.37 8.55 -1.01
CA VAL A 192 -11.34 9.37 -0.26
C VAL A 192 -12.00 10.37 -1.20
N LYS A 193 -13.32 10.30 -1.32
CA LYS A 193 -14.16 11.17 -2.16
C LYS A 193 -15.61 11.21 -1.65
N PRO A 194 -16.46 12.16 -2.07
CA PRO A 194 -17.85 12.24 -1.62
C PRO A 194 -18.63 10.92 -1.75
N ALA A 195 -18.47 10.21 -2.87
CA ALA A 195 -19.18 8.94 -3.12
C ALA A 195 -18.81 7.81 -2.14
N ASN A 196 -17.69 7.91 -1.43
CA ASN A 196 -17.23 6.89 -0.47
C ASN A 196 -17.53 7.29 1.00
N ILE A 197 -18.20 8.42 1.24
CA ILE A 197 -18.63 8.86 2.57
C ILE A 197 -20.15 8.69 2.65
N LEU A 198 -20.61 7.73 3.44
CA LEU A 198 -22.01 7.37 3.62
C LEU A 198 -22.54 7.87 4.95
N TYR A 199 -23.86 8.04 5.05
CA TYR A 199 -24.54 8.41 6.29
C TYR A 199 -25.43 7.28 6.79
N ASN A 200 -25.34 6.97 8.09
CA ASN A 200 -26.27 6.05 8.73
C ASN A 200 -27.58 6.76 9.12
N GLU A 201 -28.51 6.02 9.73
CA GLU A 201 -29.80 6.56 10.17
C GLU A 201 -29.70 7.72 11.16
N ASP A 202 -28.65 7.74 11.99
CA ASP A 202 -28.38 8.83 12.94
C ASP A 202 -27.72 10.06 12.30
N GLY A 203 -27.44 10.01 10.99
CA GLY A 203 -26.72 11.05 10.27
C GLY A 203 -25.21 11.08 10.56
N MET A 204 -24.64 10.01 11.10
CA MET A 204 -23.19 9.87 11.29
C MET A 204 -22.51 9.45 9.99
N ALA A 205 -21.41 10.12 9.66
CA ALA A 205 -20.60 9.81 8.50
C ALA A 205 -19.74 8.55 8.74
N LYS A 206 -19.71 7.67 7.73
CA LYS A 206 -18.88 6.47 7.65
C LYS A 206 -18.13 6.45 6.33
N ILE A 207 -16.85 6.09 6.37
CA ILE A 207 -16.03 5.92 5.17
C ILE A 207 -16.05 4.44 4.70
N SER A 208 -16.27 4.21 3.41
CA SER A 208 -16.31 2.88 2.76
C SER A 208 -15.19 2.67 1.75
N ASP A 209 -15.08 1.47 1.15
CA ASP A 209 -14.17 1.19 0.03
C ASP A 209 -12.67 1.35 0.32
N PHE A 210 -12.21 0.85 1.47
CA PHE A 210 -10.77 0.75 1.78
C PHE A 210 -10.03 -0.23 0.85
N GLY A 211 -8.82 0.15 0.44
CA GLY A 211 -7.76 -0.77 -0.01
C GLY A 211 -7.92 -1.38 -1.41
N LEU A 212 -9.14 -1.53 -1.94
CA LEU A 212 -9.37 -2.20 -3.24
C LEU A 212 -8.79 -1.42 -4.43
N ALA A 213 -8.74 -0.10 -4.34
CA ALA A 213 -8.19 0.77 -5.38
C ALA A 213 -6.68 0.63 -5.58
N GLY A 214 -5.93 0.39 -4.50
CA GLY A 214 -4.47 0.26 -4.56
C GLY A 214 -3.97 -1.06 -5.13
N ILE A 215 -4.86 -2.04 -5.31
CA ILE A 215 -4.57 -3.42 -5.75
C ILE A 215 -4.96 -3.61 -7.21
N VAL A 216 -6.14 -3.10 -7.56
CA VAL A 216 -6.85 -3.43 -8.81
C VAL A 216 -6.68 -2.35 -9.88
N GLU A 217 -6.40 -1.11 -9.50
CA GLU A 217 -6.05 -0.11 -10.50
C GLU A 217 -4.63 -0.41 -11.01
N PRO A 218 -4.45 -0.72 -12.31
CA PRO A 218 -3.15 -0.48 -12.92
C PRO A 218 -2.81 0.98 -12.65
N PRO A 219 -1.53 1.38 -12.63
CA PRO A 219 -1.20 2.80 -12.68
C PRO A 219 -1.71 3.35 -14.02
N ALA A 220 -2.98 3.72 -14.12
CA ALA A 220 -3.62 4.28 -15.31
C ALA A 220 -2.94 5.58 -15.75
N LEU A 221 -2.20 6.20 -14.82
CA LEU A 221 -1.27 7.30 -15.05
C LEU A 221 -0.05 6.93 -15.93
N THR A 222 0.25 5.66 -16.16
CA THR A 222 1.32 5.23 -17.09
C THR A 222 0.89 5.24 -18.56
N SER A 223 -0.41 5.22 -18.86
CA SER A 223 -0.97 5.32 -20.22
C SER A 223 -1.39 6.73 -20.63
N GLY A 224 -1.28 7.73 -19.74
CA GLY A 224 -1.67 9.12 -20.02
C GLY A 224 -3.18 9.37 -20.09
N ALA A 225 -4.02 8.34 -19.90
CA ALA A 225 -5.47 8.46 -19.83
C ALA A 225 -5.94 8.47 -18.37
N ILE A 226 -6.61 9.54 -17.96
CA ILE A 226 -7.26 9.65 -16.65
C ILE A 226 -8.61 8.92 -16.75
N TRP A 227 -8.75 7.78 -16.07
CA TRP A 227 -10.05 7.16 -15.83
C TRP A 227 -10.69 7.81 -14.60
N GLY A 228 -11.89 8.37 -14.76
CA GLY A 228 -12.67 8.99 -13.69
C GLY A 228 -12.34 10.46 -13.42
N THR A 229 -13.03 11.01 -12.43
CA THR A 229 -12.97 12.43 -12.05
C THR A 229 -11.86 12.67 -11.02
N PRO A 230 -10.69 13.21 -11.39
CA PRO A 230 -9.49 13.18 -10.55
C PRO A 230 -9.44 14.31 -9.50
N TYR A 231 -10.60 14.86 -9.14
CA TYR A 231 -10.70 16.05 -8.29
C TYR A 231 -10.07 15.83 -6.89
N TYR A 232 -10.25 14.64 -6.32
CA TYR A 232 -9.86 14.35 -4.94
C TYR A 232 -8.49 13.68 -4.83
N VAL A 233 -7.89 13.26 -5.94
CA VAL A 233 -6.61 12.52 -5.96
C VAL A 233 -5.45 13.42 -5.52
N ALA A 234 -4.60 12.95 -4.61
CA ALA A 234 -3.46 13.74 -4.14
C ALA A 234 -2.39 13.95 -5.24
N PRO A 235 -1.68 15.11 -5.27
CA PRO A 235 -0.67 15.41 -6.29
C PRO A 235 0.44 14.36 -6.37
N GLU A 236 0.90 13.83 -5.23
CA GLU A 236 1.92 12.80 -5.16
C GLU A 236 1.53 11.52 -5.90
N ARG A 237 0.24 11.13 -5.85
CA ARG A 237 -0.27 9.97 -6.61
C ARG A 237 -0.20 10.22 -8.11
N LEU A 238 -0.61 11.42 -8.55
CA LEU A 238 -0.51 11.81 -9.97
C LEU A 238 0.94 11.85 -10.46
N ASN A 239 1.89 12.10 -9.56
CA ASN A 239 3.32 12.16 -9.84
C ASN A 239 4.02 10.78 -9.72
N ASN A 240 3.29 9.70 -9.45
CA ASN A 240 3.83 8.39 -9.11
C ASN A 240 4.87 8.46 -7.96
N GLN A 241 4.69 9.40 -7.04
CA GLN A 241 5.46 9.50 -5.82
C GLN A 241 4.85 8.57 -4.75
N PRO A 242 5.62 8.14 -3.74
CA PRO A 242 5.08 7.32 -2.66
C PRO A 242 3.93 8.02 -1.93
N GLU A 243 2.78 7.37 -1.86
CA GLU A 243 1.64 7.80 -1.05
C GLU A 243 1.84 7.38 0.42
N ASP A 244 1.40 8.23 1.35
CA ASP A 244 1.24 7.88 2.76
C ASP A 244 -0.12 8.38 3.28
N PHE A 245 -0.37 8.33 4.59
CA PHE A 245 -1.64 8.78 5.18
C PHE A 245 -1.97 10.25 4.90
N ARG A 246 -0.98 11.09 4.54
CA ARG A 246 -1.19 12.50 4.18
C ARG A 246 -1.84 12.64 2.81
N SER A 247 -1.80 11.61 1.98
CA SER A 247 -2.59 11.53 0.74
C SER A 247 -4.09 11.46 1.05
N ASP A 248 -4.50 10.64 2.03
CA ASP A 248 -5.89 10.59 2.49
C ASP A 248 -6.34 11.92 3.12
N ILE A 249 -5.44 12.62 3.84
CA ILE A 249 -5.71 13.96 4.39
C ILE A 249 -6.01 14.97 3.27
N TYR A 250 -5.24 14.93 2.17
CA TYR A 250 -5.50 15.78 1.01
C TYR A 250 -6.86 15.48 0.40
N SER A 251 -7.13 14.20 0.15
CA SER A 251 -8.38 13.76 -0.48
C SER A 251 -9.60 14.10 0.37
N LEU A 252 -9.50 13.96 1.70
CA LEU A 252 -10.52 14.47 2.63
C LEU A 252 -10.64 16.00 2.54
N GLY A 253 -9.54 16.74 2.52
CA GLY A 253 -9.55 18.20 2.40
C GLY A 253 -10.26 18.68 1.13
N ALA A 254 -9.97 18.05 -0.01
CA ALA A 254 -10.61 18.35 -1.30
C ALA A 254 -12.11 18.00 -1.28
N THR A 255 -12.46 16.90 -0.60
CA THR A 255 -13.86 16.48 -0.39
C THR A 255 -14.64 17.49 0.45
N LEU A 256 -14.06 17.95 1.56
CA LEU A 256 -14.67 18.95 2.44
C LEU A 256 -14.77 20.33 1.77
N PHE A 257 -13.76 20.71 0.99
CA PHE A 257 -13.82 21.91 0.15
C PHE A 257 -15.02 21.84 -0.80
N HIS A 258 -15.18 20.72 -1.52
CA HIS A 258 -16.29 20.55 -2.45
C HIS A 258 -17.63 20.63 -1.72
N ALA A 259 -17.77 19.94 -0.59
CA ALA A 259 -19.00 19.92 0.19
C ALA A 259 -19.48 21.32 0.59
N VAL A 260 -18.57 22.20 1.04
CA VAL A 260 -18.94 23.55 1.50
C VAL A 260 -19.00 24.58 0.37
N ALA A 261 -18.16 24.46 -0.66
CA ALA A 261 -18.11 25.40 -1.78
C ALA A 261 -19.09 25.06 -2.92
N GLY A 262 -19.59 23.83 -2.96
CA GLY A 262 -20.39 23.28 -4.06
C GLY A 262 -19.64 23.04 -5.36
N ARG A 263 -18.30 23.19 -5.33
CA ARG A 263 -17.38 22.84 -6.43
C ARG A 263 -16.02 22.40 -5.89
N PRO A 264 -15.27 21.54 -6.61
CA PRO A 264 -13.95 21.10 -6.20
C PRO A 264 -12.93 22.26 -6.12
N PRO A 265 -11.76 22.05 -5.48
CA PRO A 265 -10.76 23.09 -5.23
C PRO A 265 -9.99 23.58 -6.46
N PHE A 266 -10.37 23.20 -7.68
CA PHE A 266 -9.75 23.67 -8.91
C PHE A 266 -10.74 23.57 -10.07
N ASP A 267 -10.68 24.54 -10.97
CA ASP A 267 -11.53 24.63 -12.16
C ASP A 267 -10.81 23.94 -13.34
N GLY A 268 -11.42 22.90 -13.91
CA GLY A 268 -10.91 22.26 -15.13
C GLY A 268 -11.34 20.80 -15.29
N GLU A 269 -12.13 20.53 -16.32
CA GLU A 269 -12.16 19.20 -16.93
C GLU A 269 -10.93 19.08 -17.82
N THR A 270 -9.91 18.35 -17.36
CA THR A 270 -8.75 18.03 -18.19
C THR A 270 -8.47 16.54 -18.15
N MET A 271 -8.31 15.97 -19.34
CA MET A 271 -7.85 14.60 -19.54
C MET A 271 -6.31 14.52 -19.50
N SER A 272 -5.62 15.66 -19.39
CA SER A 272 -4.15 15.76 -19.33
C SER A 272 -3.67 15.67 -17.88
N ALA A 273 -2.88 14.64 -17.58
CA ALA A 273 -2.22 14.51 -16.28
C ALA A 273 -1.25 15.69 -15.99
N ALA A 274 -0.68 16.31 -17.01
CA ALA A 274 0.21 17.47 -16.84
C ALA A 274 -0.56 18.72 -16.41
N ASP A 275 -1.71 18.99 -17.04
CA ASP A 275 -2.54 20.15 -16.73
C ASP A 275 -3.19 19.99 -15.36
N LEU A 276 -3.63 18.76 -15.03
CA LEU A 276 -4.18 18.46 -13.72
C LEU A 276 -3.15 18.67 -12.59
N ARG A 277 -1.88 18.29 -12.82
CA ARG A 277 -0.79 18.56 -11.87
C ARG A 277 -0.57 20.06 -11.70
N ALA A 278 -0.60 20.83 -12.79
CA ALA A 278 -0.44 22.28 -12.74
C ALA A 278 -1.58 22.94 -11.94
N LEU A 279 -2.83 22.54 -12.18
CA LEU A 279 -4.01 23.02 -11.43
C LEU A 279 -3.89 22.72 -9.93
N LYS A 280 -3.43 21.52 -9.58
CA LYS A 280 -3.29 21.10 -8.18
C LYS A 280 -2.17 21.80 -7.41
N ASN A 281 -1.20 22.42 -8.09
CA ASN A 281 -0.17 23.23 -7.44
C ASN A 281 -0.69 24.60 -6.97
N ASN A 282 -1.85 25.04 -7.46
CA ASN A 282 -2.45 26.32 -7.09
C ASN A 282 -3.97 26.18 -6.85
N PRO A 283 -4.39 25.53 -5.75
CA PRO A 283 -5.80 25.32 -5.46
C PRO A 283 -6.52 26.67 -5.22
N LEU A 284 -7.80 26.72 -5.57
CA LEU A 284 -8.69 27.84 -5.25
C LEU A 284 -8.70 28.09 -3.74
N LYS A 285 -8.69 29.37 -3.35
CA LYS A 285 -8.85 29.73 -1.95
C LYS A 285 -10.31 29.60 -1.57
N LEU A 286 -10.59 28.85 -0.51
CA LEU A 286 -11.98 28.60 -0.09
C LEU A 286 -12.75 29.90 0.19
N LYS A 287 -12.07 30.90 0.75
CA LYS A 287 -12.65 32.22 1.04
C LYS A 287 -13.04 33.03 -0.19
N ASP A 288 -12.46 32.75 -1.35
CA ASP A 288 -12.78 33.45 -2.59
C ASP A 288 -14.08 32.88 -3.21
N VAL A 289 -14.38 31.60 -2.94
CA VAL A 289 -15.54 30.88 -3.52
C VAL A 289 -16.69 30.68 -2.53
N ALA A 290 -16.41 30.67 -1.24
CA ALA A 290 -17.36 30.58 -0.13
C ALA A 290 -16.97 31.57 1.00
N PRO A 291 -17.21 32.89 0.80
CA PRO A 291 -16.80 33.93 1.74
C PRO A 291 -17.41 33.80 3.14
N GLU A 292 -18.57 33.15 3.25
CA GLU A 292 -19.32 32.91 4.48
C GLU A 292 -18.62 31.98 5.48
N VAL A 293 -17.78 31.07 4.98
CA VAL A 293 -17.11 30.04 5.80
C VAL A 293 -16.14 30.68 6.78
N SER A 294 -16.11 30.29 8.05
CA SER A 294 -15.20 30.90 9.04
C SER A 294 -13.71 30.82 8.63
N ARG A 295 -12.92 31.81 9.06
CA ARG A 295 -11.46 31.84 8.78
C ARG A 295 -10.75 30.57 9.31
N PRO A 296 -11.05 30.05 10.51
CA PRO A 296 -10.46 28.80 10.99
C PRO A 296 -10.74 27.60 10.07
N THR A 297 -11.98 27.45 9.59
CA THR A 297 -12.34 26.35 8.67
C THR A 297 -11.59 26.46 7.34
N ALA A 298 -11.56 27.66 6.75
CA ALA A 298 -10.84 27.88 5.51
C ALA A 298 -9.33 27.60 5.66
N ALA A 299 -8.71 28.01 6.78
CA ALA A 299 -7.30 27.72 7.05
C ALA A 299 -7.02 26.22 7.26
N ALA A 300 -7.93 25.51 7.95
CA ALA A 300 -7.80 24.07 8.14
C ALA A 300 -7.89 23.32 6.81
N ILE A 301 -8.93 23.57 6.00
CA ILE A 301 -9.11 22.94 4.69
C ILE A 301 -7.94 23.28 3.75
N ALA A 302 -7.50 24.55 3.70
CA ALA A 302 -6.35 24.97 2.90
C ALA A 302 -5.07 24.21 3.27
N ARG A 303 -4.83 23.96 4.56
CA ARG A 303 -3.70 23.15 5.01
C ARG A 303 -3.83 21.67 4.64
N MET A 304 -5.04 21.11 4.65
CA MET A 304 -5.28 19.74 4.22
C MET A 304 -4.95 19.55 2.73
N ILE A 305 -5.33 20.51 1.88
CA ILE A 305 -5.14 20.45 0.43
C ILE A 305 -3.80 21.06 -0.06
N ALA A 306 -2.83 21.29 0.83
CA ALA A 306 -1.54 21.82 0.42
C ALA A 306 -0.87 20.89 -0.61
N PRO A 307 -0.32 21.41 -1.74
CA PRO A 307 0.26 20.57 -2.78
C PRO A 307 1.38 19.67 -2.24
N ASP A 308 2.28 20.26 -1.44
CA ASP A 308 3.34 19.54 -0.74
C ASP A 308 2.78 18.79 0.49
N PRO A 309 2.91 17.45 0.56
CA PRO A 309 2.52 16.66 1.73
C PRO A 309 3.17 17.11 3.05
N HIS A 310 4.35 17.72 3.03
CA HIS A 310 5.04 18.20 4.23
C HIS A 310 4.40 19.44 4.85
N LEU A 311 3.66 20.23 4.07
CA LEU A 311 2.92 21.39 4.56
C LEU A 311 1.56 21.00 5.20
N ARG A 312 1.11 19.78 4.97
CA ARG A 312 -0.16 19.25 5.50
C ARG A 312 -0.06 18.94 7.00
N PHE A 313 -1.18 18.51 7.57
CA PHE A 313 -1.19 18.01 8.95
C PHE A 313 -0.37 16.72 9.07
N HIS A 314 0.42 16.63 10.14
CA HIS A 314 1.34 15.52 10.37
C HIS A 314 0.67 14.31 11.03
N SER A 315 -0.63 14.40 11.36
CA SER A 315 -1.42 13.31 11.91
C SER A 315 -2.92 13.55 11.71
N HIS A 316 -3.70 12.47 11.73
CA HIS A 316 -5.17 12.55 11.77
C HIS A 316 -5.68 13.30 13.02
N ASP A 317 -5.00 13.17 14.15
CA ASP A 317 -5.37 13.87 15.39
C ASP A 317 -5.22 15.38 15.25
N ALA A 318 -4.21 15.86 14.53
CA ALA A 318 -4.04 17.28 14.24
C ALA A 318 -5.15 17.82 13.33
N VAL A 319 -5.63 17.02 12.35
CA VAL A 319 -6.80 17.35 11.53
C VAL A 319 -8.05 17.45 12.41
N ILE A 320 -8.32 16.44 13.23
CA ILE A 320 -9.49 16.40 14.13
C ILE A 320 -9.48 17.62 15.05
N GLN A 321 -8.35 17.94 15.68
CA GLN A 321 -8.23 19.11 16.57
C GLN A 321 -8.48 20.43 15.83
N ALA A 322 -7.95 20.57 14.61
CA ALA A 322 -8.17 21.77 13.80
C ALA A 322 -9.65 21.96 13.44
N LEU A 323 -10.32 20.90 12.98
CA LEU A 323 -11.74 20.95 12.63
C LEU A 323 -12.63 21.17 13.86
N GLN A 324 -12.33 20.54 15.00
CA GLN A 324 -13.04 20.76 16.26
C GLN A 324 -12.85 22.20 16.78
N LYS A 325 -11.65 22.78 16.60
CA LYS A 325 -11.42 24.19 16.94
C LYS A 325 -12.31 25.09 16.08
N SER A 326 -12.39 24.84 14.78
CA SER A 326 -13.27 25.58 13.89
C SER A 326 -14.75 25.43 14.26
N GLU A 327 -15.18 24.23 14.66
CA GLU A 327 -16.55 23.97 15.11
C GLU A 327 -16.92 24.78 16.36
N ARG A 328 -16.03 24.83 17.36
CA ARG A 328 -16.23 25.65 18.57
C ARG A 328 -16.34 27.14 18.24
N VAL A 329 -15.47 27.64 17.36
CA VAL A 329 -15.52 29.04 16.91
C VAL A 329 -16.84 29.32 16.18
N LEU A 330 -17.31 28.41 15.33
CA LEU A 330 -18.58 28.55 14.62
C LEU A 330 -19.78 28.61 15.59
N ARG A 331 -19.73 27.86 16.69
CA ARG A 331 -20.77 27.87 17.75
C ARG A 331 -20.71 29.10 18.67
N GLY A 332 -19.75 30.01 18.46
CA GLY A 332 -19.56 31.18 19.32
C GLY A 332 -18.99 30.85 20.70
N GLU A 333 -18.44 29.63 20.89
CA GLU A 333 -17.77 29.25 22.13
C GLU A 333 -16.42 29.99 22.20
N SER A 334 -16.33 31.00 23.07
CA SER A 334 -15.08 31.71 23.31
C SER A 334 -14.03 30.76 23.90
N GLU A 335 -12.78 30.86 23.42
CA GLU A 335 -11.61 30.24 24.07
C GLU A 335 -11.67 30.46 25.59
N PRO A 336 -11.42 29.44 26.44
CA PRO A 336 -11.50 29.53 27.90
C PRO A 336 -10.40 30.41 28.51
N TRP A 337 -9.79 31.31 27.74
CA TRP A 337 -8.86 32.34 28.17
C TRP A 337 -9.42 33.15 29.35
N ARG A 338 -10.71 33.51 29.33
CA ARG A 338 -11.35 34.25 30.44
C ARG A 338 -11.43 33.44 31.74
N ALA A 339 -11.65 32.12 31.65
CA ALA A 339 -11.65 31.23 32.82
C ALA A 339 -10.23 31.00 33.38
N LYS A 340 -9.22 30.91 32.50
CA LYS A 340 -7.81 30.83 32.92
C LYS A 340 -7.33 32.11 33.61
N VAL A 341 -7.75 33.28 33.14
CA VAL A 341 -7.46 34.57 33.77
C VAL A 341 -8.17 34.72 35.13
N ALA A 342 -9.45 34.30 35.23
CA ALA A 342 -10.19 34.33 36.48
C ALA A 342 -9.58 33.40 37.55
N LEU A 343 -9.12 32.20 37.16
CA LEU A 343 -8.45 31.27 38.06
C LEU A 343 -7.07 31.78 38.51
N ALA A 344 -6.33 32.44 37.61
CA ALA A 344 -5.05 33.08 37.95
C ALA A 344 -5.23 34.24 38.93
N LEU A 345 -6.28 35.05 38.75
CA LEU A 345 -6.62 36.14 39.68
C LEU A 345 -7.07 35.59 41.04
N ALA A 346 -7.90 34.55 41.07
CA ALA A 346 -8.33 33.90 42.31
C ALA A 346 -7.16 33.31 43.10
N ALA A 347 -6.22 32.65 42.41
CA ALA A 347 -5.00 32.11 43.00
C ALA A 347 -4.08 33.23 43.54
N ALA A 348 -3.95 34.35 42.82
CA ALA A 348 -3.19 35.51 43.26
C ALA A 348 -3.80 36.17 44.51
N THR A 349 -5.13 36.28 44.58
CA THR A 349 -5.82 36.80 45.78
C THR A 349 -5.69 35.87 46.98
N LEU A 350 -5.79 34.55 46.79
CA LEU A 350 -5.61 33.58 47.86
C LEU A 350 -4.18 33.63 48.40
N PHE A 351 -3.18 33.73 47.51
CA PHE A 351 -1.78 33.88 47.87
C PHE A 351 -1.54 35.18 48.66
N ALA A 352 -2.11 36.31 48.23
CA ALA A 352 -2.00 37.57 48.94
C ALA A 352 -2.60 37.53 50.35
N LEU A 353 -3.75 36.87 50.53
CA LEU A 353 -4.40 36.69 51.84
C LEU A 353 -3.58 35.80 52.77
N VAL A 354 -2.95 34.74 52.24
CA VAL A 354 -2.05 33.86 53.01
C VAL A 354 -0.81 34.62 53.46
N VAL A 355 -0.21 35.43 52.59
CA VAL A 355 0.96 36.27 52.93
C VAL A 355 0.60 37.34 53.97
N LEU A 356 -0.56 38.00 53.84
CA LEU A 356 -1.04 38.98 54.82
C LEU A 356 -1.34 38.35 56.18
N GLY A 357 -1.92 37.16 56.21
CA GLY A 357 -2.14 36.39 57.45
C GLY A 357 -0.84 35.97 58.12
N TRP A 358 0.18 35.63 57.32
CA TRP A 358 1.51 35.23 57.81
C TRP A 358 2.28 36.39 58.44
N ILE A 359 2.15 37.60 57.88
CA ILE A 359 2.81 38.82 58.40
C ILE A 359 2.21 39.29 59.72
N PHE A 360 0.91 39.07 59.97
CA PHE A 360 0.22 39.57 61.16
C PHE A 360 0.30 38.64 62.39
N PHE A 361 0.49 37.34 62.20
CA PHE A 361 0.41 36.35 63.30
C PHE A 361 1.75 35.80 63.82
N VAL A 362 2.88 36.11 63.20
CA VAL A 362 4.19 35.56 63.61
C VAL A 362 5.08 36.64 64.22
N ARG A 363 5.10 36.73 65.56
CA ARG A 363 6.16 37.45 66.31
C ARG A 363 7.42 36.57 66.41
N PRO A 364 8.63 37.10 66.17
CA PRO A 364 9.83 36.28 66.16
C PRO A 364 10.39 36.04 67.58
N ARG A 365 10.69 34.78 67.89
CA ARG A 365 11.64 34.39 68.93
C ARG A 365 12.42 33.16 68.46
N ALA A 366 13.74 33.25 68.50
CA ALA A 366 14.68 32.18 68.15
C ALA A 366 15.28 31.57 69.44
N PRO A 367 16.05 30.45 69.41
CA PRO A 367 16.24 29.43 68.35
C PRO A 367 16.16 27.96 68.85
N ALA A 368 16.06 26.99 67.93
CA ALA A 368 16.95 25.80 67.82
C ALA A 368 16.54 24.90 66.63
N LYS A 369 17.54 24.45 65.87
CA LYS A 369 17.52 23.61 64.64
C LYS A 369 17.22 22.13 64.97
N PRO A 370 16.68 21.31 64.04
CA PRO A 370 17.56 20.76 62.98
C PRO A 370 16.98 20.56 61.57
N ALA A 371 17.94 20.55 60.63
CA ALA A 371 18.01 19.84 59.35
C ALA A 371 17.00 20.15 58.24
N ALA A 372 17.40 21.05 57.34
CA ALA A 372 17.21 20.86 55.91
C ALA A 372 18.44 21.43 55.19
N THR A 373 19.24 20.55 54.60
CA THR A 373 20.40 20.87 53.78
C THR A 373 19.88 21.38 52.43
N ALA A 374 19.54 22.66 52.36
CA ALA A 374 19.47 23.37 51.09
C ALA A 374 20.92 23.73 50.73
N SER A 375 21.51 22.97 49.81
CA SER A 375 22.82 23.30 49.26
C SER A 375 22.69 24.63 48.54
N ALA A 376 23.31 25.68 49.09
CA ALA A 376 23.60 26.87 48.32
C ALA A 376 24.69 26.46 47.31
N THR A 377 24.27 26.01 46.13
CA THR A 377 25.19 25.74 45.02
C THR A 377 26.00 27.01 44.79
N SER A 378 27.30 26.96 45.04
CA SER A 378 28.16 28.13 44.90
C SER A 378 28.20 28.55 43.43
N LEU A 379 28.40 29.84 43.12
CA LEU A 379 28.57 30.32 41.73
C LEU A 379 29.66 29.52 40.98
N PHE A 380 30.69 29.08 41.71
CA PHE A 380 31.75 28.22 41.19
C PHE A 380 31.25 26.83 40.73
N GLU A 381 30.27 26.25 41.42
CA GLU A 381 29.67 24.97 41.01
C GLU A 381 28.81 25.12 39.75
N VAL A 382 28.10 26.23 39.61
CA VAL A 382 27.29 26.55 38.42
C VAL A 382 28.19 26.68 37.18
N ASP A 383 29.30 27.40 37.28
CA ASP A 383 30.24 27.56 36.17
C ASP A 383 30.88 26.22 35.78
N ARG A 384 31.28 25.42 36.78
CA ARG A 384 31.84 24.08 36.53
C ARG A 384 30.84 23.14 35.85
N GLU A 385 29.56 23.18 36.24
CA GLU A 385 28.52 22.38 35.60
C GLU A 385 28.19 22.85 34.18
N PHE A 386 28.18 24.17 33.97
CA PHE A 386 28.03 24.74 32.62
C PHE A 386 29.14 24.23 31.70
N ASP A 387 30.40 24.32 32.14
CA ASP A 387 31.54 23.81 31.38
C ASP A 387 31.45 22.31 31.14
N ALA A 388 31.08 21.52 32.14
CA ALA A 388 30.88 20.08 31.98
C ALA A 388 29.82 19.78 30.91
N GLY A 389 28.69 20.48 30.95
CA GLY A 389 27.63 20.35 29.94
C GLY A 389 28.12 20.64 28.52
N ARG A 390 28.97 21.65 28.33
CA ARG A 390 29.53 22.00 27.01
C ARG A 390 30.51 20.95 26.51
N HIS A 391 31.35 20.38 27.38
CA HIS A 391 32.24 19.28 27.02
C HIS A 391 31.46 18.04 26.57
N GLU A 392 30.34 17.72 27.22
CA GLU A 392 29.47 16.63 26.76
C GLU A 392 28.89 16.88 25.35
N ILE A 393 28.63 18.13 24.95
CA ILE A 393 28.24 18.46 23.56
C ILE A 393 29.41 18.18 22.61
N ILE A 394 30.63 18.61 22.98
CA ILE A 394 31.84 18.44 22.17
C ILE A 394 32.19 16.95 22.00
N ASP A 395 32.03 16.16 23.06
CA ASP A 395 32.29 14.73 23.07
C ASP A 395 31.20 13.91 22.37
N GLY A 396 30.09 14.55 21.97
CA GLY A 396 28.98 13.91 21.25
C GLY A 396 27.96 13.22 22.15
N ASN A 397 28.03 13.41 23.47
CA ASN A 397 27.10 12.85 24.46
C ASN A 397 25.86 13.75 24.64
N TYR A 398 25.12 13.98 23.56
CA TYR A 398 24.02 14.95 23.55
C TYR A 398 22.91 14.69 24.58
N PRO A 399 22.46 13.45 24.86
CA PRO A 399 21.46 13.20 25.89
C PRO A 399 21.91 13.64 27.28
N LYS A 400 23.20 13.42 27.60
CA LYS A 400 23.78 13.82 28.89
C LYS A 400 23.92 15.34 28.97
N ALA A 401 24.41 15.98 27.90
CA ALA A 401 24.45 17.44 27.80
C ALA A 401 23.07 18.08 28.00
N ARG A 402 22.02 17.55 27.35
CA ARG A 402 20.64 18.02 27.52
C ARG A 402 20.16 17.92 28.96
N ALA A 403 20.41 16.78 29.62
CA ALA A 403 20.03 16.60 31.01
C ALA A 403 20.76 17.60 31.94
N THR A 404 22.06 17.81 31.72
CA THR A 404 22.86 18.79 32.46
C THR A 404 22.30 20.20 32.28
N PHE A 405 22.06 20.65 31.05
CA PHE A 405 21.57 22.00 30.79
C PHE A 405 20.12 22.22 31.22
N ALA A 406 19.25 21.21 31.12
CA ALA A 406 17.89 21.29 31.64
C ALA A 406 17.88 21.47 33.17
N ARG A 407 18.76 20.73 33.88
CA ARG A 407 18.94 20.90 35.32
C ARG A 407 19.49 22.27 35.65
N LEU A 408 20.55 22.71 34.95
CA LEU A 408 21.16 24.02 35.16
C LEU A 408 20.16 25.16 34.93
N ALA A 409 19.34 25.08 33.88
CA ALA A 409 18.27 26.05 33.62
C ALA A 409 17.24 26.07 34.75
N SER A 410 16.88 24.90 35.32
CA SER A 410 15.95 24.83 36.45
C SER A 410 16.52 25.49 37.72
N GLU A 411 17.81 25.31 38.00
CA GLU A 411 18.50 25.84 39.19
C GLU A 411 18.85 27.34 39.08
N THR A 412 19.00 27.82 37.84
CA THR A 412 19.36 29.20 37.52
C THR A 412 18.19 30.04 37.03
N LYS A 413 16.95 29.56 37.16
CA LYS A 413 15.75 30.30 36.72
C LYS A 413 15.72 31.72 37.28
N ASN A 414 15.49 32.69 36.41
CA ASN A 414 15.53 34.14 36.68
C ASN A 414 16.92 34.69 37.07
N LYS A 415 18.01 33.95 36.82
CA LYS A 415 19.41 34.41 36.98
C LYS A 415 20.04 34.54 35.59
N GLN A 416 19.81 35.67 34.96
CA GLN A 416 20.39 36.03 33.67
C GLN A 416 21.87 36.43 33.82
N PRO A 417 22.76 36.10 32.86
CA PRO A 417 22.48 35.45 31.57
C PRO A 417 22.61 33.91 31.59
N ILE A 418 23.00 33.31 32.73
CA ILE A 418 23.34 31.88 32.78
C ILE A 418 22.14 30.97 32.48
N TYR A 419 20.93 31.39 32.88
CA TYR A 419 19.68 30.70 32.53
C TYR A 419 19.51 30.54 31.00
N ASP A 420 19.63 31.65 30.29
CA ASP A 420 19.46 31.71 28.83
C ASP A 420 20.58 30.94 28.12
N TRP A 421 21.82 31.05 28.62
CA TRP A 421 22.92 30.25 28.10
C TRP A 421 22.71 28.75 28.31
N ALA A 422 22.16 28.32 29.44
CA ALA A 422 21.84 26.92 29.67
C ALA A 422 20.79 26.42 28.67
N LEU A 423 19.70 27.16 28.49
CA LEU A 423 18.64 26.82 27.53
C LEU A 423 19.12 26.78 26.08
N LEU A 424 19.93 27.76 25.66
CA LEU A 424 20.47 27.79 24.29
C LEU A 424 21.41 26.60 24.03
N ASN A 425 22.22 26.20 25.00
CA ASN A 425 23.07 25.02 24.86
C ASN A 425 22.27 23.70 24.94
N GLN A 426 21.18 23.67 25.72
CA GLN A 426 20.21 22.56 25.66
C GLN A 426 19.58 22.45 24.26
N ALA A 427 19.25 23.59 23.63
CA ALA A 427 18.72 23.64 22.28
C ALA A 427 19.73 23.11 21.25
N ILE A 428 21.01 23.49 21.35
CA ILE A 428 22.10 22.94 20.51
C ILE A 428 22.20 21.42 20.68
N ALA A 429 22.24 20.93 21.92
CA ALA A 429 22.34 19.50 22.19
C ALA A 429 21.11 18.75 21.64
N ALA A 430 19.91 19.31 21.75
CA ALA A 430 18.69 18.75 21.16
C ALA A 430 18.70 18.76 19.63
N LEU A 431 19.23 19.81 19.02
CA LEU A 431 19.35 19.92 17.57
C LEU A 431 20.33 18.87 17.01
N LEU A 432 21.46 18.65 17.69
CA LEU A 432 22.46 17.65 17.32
C LEU A 432 21.96 16.20 17.56
N ASP A 433 21.02 16.02 18.48
CA ASP A 433 20.36 14.75 18.82
C ASP A 433 19.04 14.51 18.06
N GLN A 434 18.67 15.38 17.11
CA GLN A 434 17.39 15.35 16.36
C GLN A 434 16.13 15.32 17.26
N GLN A 435 16.16 16.09 18.34
CA GLN A 435 15.06 16.24 19.29
C GLN A 435 14.35 17.59 19.12
N ASP A 436 13.73 17.81 17.96
CA ASP A 436 13.06 19.06 17.57
C ASP A 436 12.13 19.62 18.65
N SER A 437 11.31 18.76 19.27
CA SER A 437 10.38 19.18 20.32
C SER A 437 11.08 19.82 21.51
N ILE A 438 12.25 19.32 21.89
CA ILE A 438 13.00 19.78 23.06
C ILE A 438 13.80 21.04 22.70
N MET A 439 14.35 21.09 21.48
CA MET A 439 14.97 22.30 20.93
C MET A 439 13.97 23.48 20.95
N HIS A 440 12.78 23.28 20.40
CA HIS A 440 11.74 24.31 20.36
C HIS A 440 11.27 24.73 21.76
N GLN A 441 11.13 23.77 22.68
CA GLN A 441 10.78 24.09 24.07
C GLN A 441 11.84 24.99 24.72
N ALA A 442 13.13 24.65 24.59
CA ALA A 442 14.20 25.42 25.20
C ALA A 442 14.30 26.84 24.63
N LEU A 443 14.17 27.00 23.29
CA LEU A 443 14.13 28.32 22.67
C LEU A 443 12.93 29.15 23.12
N HIS A 444 11.75 28.54 23.22
CA HIS A 444 10.55 29.21 23.72
C HIS A 444 10.67 29.63 25.19
N GLU A 445 11.43 28.90 26.02
CA GLU A 445 11.72 29.31 27.39
C GLU A 445 12.63 30.55 27.46
N VAL A 446 13.61 30.68 26.55
CA VAL A 446 14.40 31.92 26.38
C VAL A 446 13.49 33.07 25.97
N GLU A 447 12.57 32.84 25.03
CA GLU A 447 11.61 33.87 24.61
C GLU A 447 10.71 34.35 25.75
N ASN A 448 10.25 33.42 26.60
CA ASN A 448 9.41 33.71 27.75
C ASN A 448 10.13 34.46 28.88
N ALA A 449 11.42 34.18 29.09
CA ALA A 449 12.21 34.88 30.10
C ALA A 449 12.35 36.38 29.78
N GLY A 450 12.36 36.73 28.49
CA GLY A 450 12.49 38.10 28.04
C GLY A 450 13.80 38.76 28.48
N THR A 451 13.84 40.09 28.51
CA THR A 451 15.10 40.84 28.71
C THR A 451 15.19 41.55 30.06
N ASN A 452 14.16 41.46 30.91
CA ASN A 452 14.01 42.32 32.09
C ASN A 452 15.04 42.06 33.19
N ASN A 453 15.55 40.83 33.30
CA ASN A 453 16.46 40.41 34.37
C ASN A 453 17.94 40.50 33.99
N PHE A 454 18.26 40.96 32.77
CA PHE A 454 19.65 41.11 32.32
C PHE A 454 20.27 42.40 32.86
N ALA A 455 21.45 42.28 33.48
CA ALA A 455 22.29 43.44 33.80
C ALA A 455 22.79 44.14 32.52
N ASP A 456 23.18 43.36 31.50
CA ASP A 456 23.48 43.85 30.15
C ASP A 456 22.26 43.63 29.24
N ARG A 457 21.48 44.70 29.03
CA ARG A 457 20.30 44.64 28.16
C ARG A 457 20.63 44.39 26.69
N SER A 458 21.84 44.74 26.24
CA SER A 458 22.23 44.50 24.84
C SER A 458 22.40 43.00 24.58
N LEU A 459 23.06 42.29 25.49
CA LEU A 459 23.15 40.83 25.48
C LEU A 459 21.76 40.18 25.57
N GLY A 460 20.90 40.63 26.49
CA GLY A 460 19.54 40.08 26.62
C GLY A 460 18.71 40.22 25.34
N THR A 461 18.76 41.39 24.70
CA THR A 461 18.07 41.63 23.42
C THR A 461 18.63 40.76 22.31
N PHE A 462 19.95 40.59 22.27
CA PHE A 462 20.62 39.72 21.31
C PHE A 462 20.20 38.25 21.49
N LEU A 463 20.26 37.69 22.70
CA LEU A 463 19.89 36.29 22.94
C LEU A 463 18.41 36.01 22.62
N LEU A 464 17.51 36.95 22.95
CA LEU A 464 16.10 36.88 22.59
C LEU A 464 15.87 36.86 21.07
N ASP A 465 16.56 37.74 20.32
CA ASP A 465 16.44 37.80 18.86
C ASP A 465 16.92 36.50 18.20
N ILE A 466 18.05 35.96 18.66
CA ILE A 466 18.59 34.70 18.14
C ILE A 466 17.68 33.52 18.45
N ALA A 467 17.10 33.46 19.66
CA ALA A 467 16.13 32.41 20.01
C ALA A 467 14.90 32.45 19.09
N LYS A 468 14.32 33.64 18.86
CA LYS A 468 13.20 33.84 17.94
C LYS A 468 13.54 33.41 16.52
N ARG A 469 14.71 33.80 16.01
CA ARG A 469 15.17 33.46 14.66
C ARG A 469 15.35 31.95 14.48
N ALA A 470 15.97 31.28 15.46
CA ALA A 470 16.13 29.84 15.45
C ALA A 470 14.77 29.11 15.54
N ASN A 471 13.80 29.67 16.28
CA ASN A 471 12.48 29.08 16.48
C ASN A 471 11.52 29.31 15.28
N ALA A 472 11.65 30.44 14.59
CA ALA A 472 10.75 30.85 13.50
C ALA A 472 10.87 29.99 12.22
N ARG A 473 11.90 29.16 12.09
CA ARG A 473 12.21 28.37 10.88
C ARG A 473 12.30 29.20 9.59
N SER A 474 12.45 30.52 9.67
CA SER A 474 12.73 31.40 8.52
C SER A 474 14.22 31.37 8.16
N THR A 475 14.55 31.63 6.90
CA THR A 475 15.96 31.78 6.47
C THR A 475 16.55 33.03 7.11
N VAL A 476 17.77 32.93 7.64
CA VAL A 476 18.50 34.09 8.19
C VAL A 476 19.77 34.27 7.38
N ALA A 477 19.82 35.31 6.55
CA ALA A 477 21.03 35.63 5.82
C ALA A 477 22.15 36.03 6.80
N LEU A 478 23.41 35.76 6.43
CA LEU A 478 24.57 36.14 7.23
C LEU A 478 24.60 37.65 7.55
N SER A 479 24.11 38.49 6.64
CA SER A 479 23.97 39.95 6.80
C SER A 479 23.00 40.35 7.91
N ASP A 480 22.02 39.50 8.20
CA ASP A 480 20.90 39.79 9.10
C ASP A 480 21.19 39.35 10.53
N VAL A 481 22.33 38.68 10.76
CA VAL A 481 22.80 38.30 12.10
C VAL A 481 23.31 39.55 12.80
N PRO A 482 22.69 39.98 13.92
CA PRO A 482 23.06 41.21 14.60
C PRO A 482 24.52 41.23 15.02
N ASP A 483 25.16 42.40 14.96
CA ASP A 483 26.53 42.56 15.41
C ASP A 483 26.61 42.67 16.93
N HIS A 484 27.33 41.75 17.56
CA HIS A 484 27.44 41.64 19.02
C HIS A 484 28.65 40.78 19.40
N ALA A 485 29.16 40.93 20.64
CA ALA A 485 30.27 40.10 21.15
C ALA A 485 29.96 38.59 21.11
N ALA A 486 28.68 38.22 21.26
CA ALA A 486 28.18 36.85 21.19
C ALA A 486 27.76 36.40 19.77
N LYS A 487 28.00 37.19 18.72
CA LYS A 487 27.71 36.85 17.32
C LYS A 487 28.23 35.47 16.89
N PRO A 488 29.44 35.02 17.29
CA PRO A 488 29.89 33.66 16.97
C PRO A 488 28.92 32.57 17.40
N PHE A 489 28.26 32.70 18.55
CA PHE A 489 27.29 31.72 19.01
C PHE A 489 26.04 31.68 18.12
N ALA A 490 25.55 32.85 17.71
CA ALA A 490 24.43 32.95 16.79
C ALA A 490 24.73 32.29 15.44
N LEU A 491 25.91 32.55 14.88
CA LEU A 491 26.35 31.94 13.63
C LEU A 491 26.37 30.41 13.73
N PHE A 492 26.83 29.87 14.87
CA PHE A 492 26.85 28.44 15.11
C PHE A 492 25.44 27.84 15.24
N LEU A 493 24.60 28.39 16.12
CA LEU A 493 23.24 27.90 16.36
C LEU A 493 22.36 27.99 15.10
N LEU A 494 22.37 29.14 14.42
CA LEU A 494 21.59 29.34 13.20
C LEU A 494 22.12 28.47 12.05
N GLY A 495 23.45 28.35 11.91
CA GLY A 495 24.06 27.48 10.90
C GLY A 495 23.67 26.02 11.08
N LEU A 496 23.69 25.48 12.31
CA LEU A 496 23.19 24.13 12.59
C LEU A 496 21.68 24.00 12.35
N THR A 497 20.91 25.06 12.65
CA THR A 497 19.46 25.07 12.42
C THR A 497 19.16 24.99 10.92
N ASP A 498 19.91 25.73 10.10
CA ASP A 498 19.79 25.69 8.64
C ASP A 498 20.21 24.35 8.06
N VAL A 499 21.23 23.69 8.61
CA VAL A 499 21.56 22.30 8.25
C VAL A 499 20.34 21.39 8.44
N GLN A 500 19.69 21.44 9.61
CA GLN A 500 18.54 20.58 9.91
C GLN A 500 17.31 20.90 9.05
N LEU A 501 17.19 22.14 8.58
CA LEU A 501 16.10 22.58 7.69
C LEU A 501 16.40 22.33 6.20
N GLY A 502 17.53 21.71 5.84
CA GLY A 502 17.90 21.46 4.44
C GLY A 502 18.44 22.67 3.69
N ARG A 503 18.78 23.76 4.40
CA ARG A 503 19.22 25.04 3.82
C ARG A 503 20.75 25.11 3.75
N PHE A 504 21.34 24.24 2.94
CA PHE A 504 22.80 24.01 2.95
C PHE A 504 23.62 25.23 2.53
N ASN A 505 23.14 26.07 1.61
CA ASN A 505 23.85 27.29 1.19
C ASN A 505 23.95 28.31 2.35
N ASP A 506 22.85 28.53 3.06
CA ASP A 506 22.78 29.46 4.19
C ASP A 506 23.59 28.92 5.37
N ALA A 507 23.47 27.61 5.63
CA ALA A 507 24.27 26.89 6.61
C ALA A 507 25.78 27.01 6.32
N GLU A 508 26.20 26.83 5.07
CA GLU A 508 27.61 26.96 4.68
C GLU A 508 28.14 28.37 4.98
N ALA A 509 27.39 29.41 4.62
CA ALA A 509 27.78 30.80 4.87
C ALA A 509 27.93 31.11 6.37
N LEU A 510 26.93 30.70 7.18
CA LEU A 510 26.93 30.93 8.62
C LEU A 510 28.03 30.13 9.34
N LEU A 511 28.19 28.84 9.02
CA LEU A 511 29.20 27.99 9.64
C LEU A 511 30.62 28.38 9.22
N THR A 512 30.82 28.84 7.98
CA THR A 512 32.11 29.41 7.53
C THR A 512 32.47 30.65 8.33
N ALA A 513 31.52 31.58 8.48
CA ALA A 513 31.70 32.78 9.29
C ALA A 513 32.01 32.43 10.76
N PHE A 514 31.33 31.43 11.32
CA PHE A 514 31.62 30.94 12.67
C PHE A 514 33.03 30.36 12.81
N VAL A 515 33.45 29.48 11.91
CA VAL A 515 34.78 28.85 11.96
C VAL A 515 35.89 29.90 11.85
N GLY A 516 35.69 30.94 11.03
CA GLY A 516 36.60 32.07 10.88
C GLY A 516 36.59 33.08 12.04
N SER A 517 35.54 33.08 12.87
CA SER A 517 35.37 34.05 13.96
C SER A 517 36.39 33.85 15.09
N ARG A 518 36.67 34.93 15.85
CA ARG A 518 37.47 34.89 17.08
C ARG A 518 36.64 35.47 18.23
N PRO A 519 36.00 34.63 19.07
CA PRO A 519 35.22 35.11 20.21
C PRO A 519 36.09 35.94 21.17
N GLN A 520 35.49 36.94 21.82
CA GLN A 520 36.16 37.76 22.83
C GLN A 520 36.58 36.91 24.04
N GLN A 521 37.56 37.37 24.83
CA GLN A 521 38.15 36.59 25.93
C GLN A 521 37.11 36.05 26.93
N THR A 522 36.08 36.84 27.25
CA THR A 522 34.97 36.48 28.17
C THR A 522 34.02 35.43 27.59
N LEU A 523 34.01 35.23 26.27
CA LEU A 523 33.18 34.27 25.56
C LEU A 523 34.04 33.31 24.70
N SER A 524 35.30 33.15 25.07
CA SER A 524 36.30 32.32 24.36
C SER A 524 35.84 30.87 24.20
N TRP A 525 35.06 30.41 25.17
CA TRP A 525 34.41 29.12 25.25
C TRP A 525 33.53 28.77 24.04
N ILE A 526 32.93 29.76 23.38
CA ILE A 526 32.14 29.55 22.15
C ILE A 526 33.01 28.93 21.04
N GLY A 527 34.30 29.27 21.02
CA GLY A 527 35.27 28.77 20.04
C GLY A 527 35.51 27.26 20.14
N GLU A 528 35.17 26.64 21.26
CA GLU A 528 35.30 25.19 21.47
C GLU A 528 34.33 24.38 20.60
N TYR A 529 33.24 24.99 20.08
CA TYR A 529 32.31 24.31 19.16
C TYR A 529 32.79 24.22 17.71
N LYS A 530 33.93 24.84 17.38
CA LYS A 530 34.48 24.80 16.01
C LYS A 530 34.68 23.39 15.43
N PRO A 531 35.12 22.36 16.18
CA PRO A 531 35.22 21.01 15.65
C PRO A 531 33.88 20.46 15.16
N ILE A 532 32.79 20.72 15.89
CA ILE A 532 31.43 20.34 15.49
C ILE A 532 31.04 21.09 14.22
N ALA A 533 31.21 22.41 14.21
CA ALA A 533 30.87 23.24 13.05
C ALA A 533 31.63 22.84 11.79
N ARG A 534 32.92 22.51 11.89
CA ARG A 534 33.73 22.03 10.75
C ARG A 534 33.17 20.76 10.13
N LYS A 535 32.60 19.86 10.95
CA LYS A 535 31.99 18.61 10.50
C LYS A 535 30.76 18.89 9.63
N TYR A 536 29.85 19.71 10.11
CA TYR A 536 28.62 20.07 9.40
C TYR A 536 28.87 21.00 8.21
N LEU A 537 29.90 21.86 8.30
CA LEU A 537 30.37 22.67 7.18
C LEU A 537 30.91 21.78 6.06
N ALA A 538 31.78 20.81 6.38
CA ALA A 538 32.30 19.87 5.40
C ALA A 538 31.19 19.05 4.72
N ASP A 539 30.23 18.56 5.51
CA ASP A 539 29.06 17.85 4.97
C ASP A 539 28.23 18.73 4.02
N SER A 540 28.00 20.00 4.39
CA SER A 540 27.27 20.97 3.56
C SER A 540 28.02 21.28 2.26
N GLN A 541 29.35 21.42 2.33
CA GLN A 541 30.20 21.68 1.16
C GLN A 541 30.25 20.49 0.21
N ASP A 542 30.41 19.27 0.75
CA ASP A 542 30.43 18.05 -0.05
C ASP A 542 29.12 17.86 -0.82
N ILE A 543 27.97 18.08 -0.17
CA ILE A 543 26.67 17.90 -0.81
C ILE A 543 26.36 19.01 -1.83
N LEU A 544 26.76 20.25 -1.56
CA LEU A 544 26.62 21.37 -2.48
C LEU A 544 27.50 21.21 -3.72
N LYS A 545 28.77 20.80 -3.54
CA LYS A 545 29.70 20.52 -4.64
C LYS A 545 29.18 19.38 -5.52
N TRP A 546 28.67 18.31 -4.91
CA TRP A 546 28.05 17.22 -5.67
C TRP A 546 26.83 17.71 -6.46
N ARG A 547 25.98 18.55 -5.84
CA ARG A 547 24.79 19.12 -6.49
C ARG A 547 25.17 20.01 -7.66
N GLU A 548 26.18 20.86 -7.52
CA GLU A 548 26.70 21.70 -8.60
C GLU A 548 27.17 20.84 -9.78
N GLN A 549 27.95 19.80 -9.51
CA GLN A 549 28.52 18.92 -10.53
C GLN A 549 27.47 18.07 -11.27
N TYR A 550 26.43 17.59 -10.59
CA TYR A 550 25.50 16.59 -11.15
C TYR A 550 24.04 17.06 -11.27
N SER A 551 23.71 18.30 -10.92
CA SER A 551 22.34 18.85 -11.05
C SER A 551 21.77 18.77 -12.47
N SER A 552 22.63 18.78 -13.49
CA SER A 552 22.27 18.72 -14.91
C SER A 552 22.38 17.34 -15.54
N ALA A 553 22.72 16.28 -14.79
CA ALA A 553 22.90 14.92 -15.31
C ALA A 553 21.60 14.40 -15.95
N LYS A 554 21.66 14.03 -17.23
CA LYS A 554 20.50 13.60 -18.04
C LYS A 554 20.71 12.25 -18.71
N THR A 555 21.94 11.92 -19.11
CA THR A 555 22.22 10.67 -19.80
C THR A 555 22.37 9.49 -18.82
N MET A 556 22.22 8.26 -19.31
CA MET A 556 22.41 7.05 -18.50
C MET A 556 23.82 6.98 -17.86
N SER A 557 24.84 7.36 -18.63
CA SER A 557 26.24 7.43 -18.15
C SER A 557 26.42 8.49 -17.07
N GLU A 558 25.89 9.70 -17.30
CA GLU A 558 25.95 10.81 -16.33
C GLU A 558 25.21 10.48 -15.03
N ILE A 559 24.02 9.88 -15.12
CA ILE A 559 23.22 9.50 -13.94
C ILE A 559 23.90 8.38 -13.16
N THR A 560 24.53 7.42 -13.85
CA THR A 560 25.31 6.36 -13.20
C THR A 560 26.54 6.94 -12.49
N GLY A 561 27.27 7.85 -13.15
CA GLY A 561 28.39 8.57 -12.53
C GLY A 561 27.96 9.40 -11.31
N ALA A 562 26.83 10.13 -11.43
CA ALA A 562 26.24 10.90 -10.34
C ALA A 562 25.89 10.01 -9.14
N LEU A 563 25.30 8.83 -9.38
CA LEU A 563 24.89 7.89 -8.35
C LEU A 563 26.08 7.27 -7.60
N ASN A 564 27.13 6.89 -8.33
CA ASN A 564 28.37 6.39 -7.72
C ASN A 564 29.05 7.48 -6.88
N SER A 565 29.15 8.70 -7.41
CA SER A 565 29.72 9.83 -6.68
C SER A 565 28.89 10.18 -5.44
N LEU A 566 27.55 10.11 -5.51
CA LEU A 566 26.69 10.37 -4.37
C LEU A 566 26.83 9.31 -3.28
N GLN A 567 27.04 8.04 -3.66
CA GLN A 567 27.34 6.96 -2.71
C GLN A 567 28.63 7.23 -1.93
N ASP A 568 29.65 7.81 -2.57
CA ASP A 568 30.89 8.20 -1.91
C ASP A 568 30.67 9.35 -0.92
N VAL A 569 29.89 10.36 -1.31
CA VAL A 569 29.50 11.46 -0.43
C VAL A 569 28.75 10.93 0.79
N ILE A 570 27.71 10.11 0.59
CA ILE A 570 26.90 9.51 1.66
C ILE A 570 27.75 8.75 2.68
N ARG A 571 28.82 8.06 2.25
CA ARG A 571 29.71 7.32 3.14
C ARG A 571 30.48 8.21 4.12
N ARG A 572 30.70 9.49 3.79
CA ARG A 572 31.46 10.46 4.60
C ARG A 572 30.57 11.35 5.47
N LEU A 573 29.31 11.54 5.08
CA LEU A 573 28.36 12.37 5.79
C LEU A 573 28.10 11.87 7.22
N GLN A 574 27.76 12.81 8.10
CA GLN A 574 27.21 12.48 9.40
C GLN A 574 25.91 11.71 9.27
N LYS A 575 25.84 10.57 9.95
CA LYS A 575 24.65 9.73 9.99
C LYS A 575 23.54 10.41 10.78
N ASN A 576 22.31 10.19 10.34
CA ASN A 576 21.10 10.73 10.96
C ASN A 576 21.14 12.26 11.01
N THR A 577 21.31 12.89 9.86
CA THR A 577 21.24 14.35 9.69
C THR A 577 20.31 14.65 8.53
N ALA A 578 19.76 15.86 8.46
CA ALA A 578 18.98 16.27 7.30
C ALA A 578 19.77 16.15 5.98
N ILE A 579 21.09 16.47 6.00
CA ILE A 579 21.98 16.30 4.83
C ILE A 579 22.05 14.83 4.39
N SER A 580 22.24 13.89 5.32
CA SER A 580 22.28 12.47 4.96
C SER A 580 20.93 11.92 4.53
N ALA A 581 19.82 12.38 5.13
CA ALA A 581 18.47 12.03 4.70
C ALA A 581 18.16 12.51 3.28
N GLU A 582 18.53 13.74 2.95
CA GLU A 582 18.35 14.32 1.62
C GLU A 582 19.24 13.66 0.56
N ALA A 583 20.51 13.38 0.89
CA ALA A 583 21.42 12.63 0.02
C ALA A 583 20.88 11.22 -0.29
N LEU A 584 20.33 10.51 0.70
CA LEU A 584 19.67 9.21 0.51
C LEU A 584 18.43 9.31 -0.38
N LEU A 585 17.66 10.40 -0.27
CA LEU A 585 16.51 10.66 -1.14
C LEU A 585 16.95 10.91 -2.60
N TRP A 586 18.01 11.70 -2.81
CA TRP A 586 18.59 11.92 -4.13
C TRP A 586 19.14 10.64 -4.74
N GLN A 587 19.78 9.77 -3.95
CA GLN A 587 20.24 8.46 -4.40
C GLN A 587 19.07 7.61 -4.92
N LYS A 588 17.95 7.54 -4.18
CA LYS A 588 16.75 6.83 -4.61
C LYS A 588 16.17 7.42 -5.89
N THR A 589 16.14 8.75 -5.99
CA THR A 589 15.64 9.48 -7.17
C THR A 589 16.49 9.20 -8.41
N LEU A 590 17.82 9.30 -8.31
CA LEU A 590 18.72 8.98 -9.41
C LEU A 590 18.62 7.51 -9.83
N ALA A 591 18.53 6.58 -8.88
CA ALA A 591 18.33 5.17 -9.17
C ALA A 591 17.01 4.91 -9.92
N ALA A 592 15.93 5.62 -9.55
CA ALA A 592 14.65 5.55 -10.24
C ALA A 592 14.72 6.12 -11.66
N ARG A 593 15.41 7.26 -11.84
CA ARG A 593 15.65 7.86 -13.16
C ARG A 593 16.48 6.94 -14.06
N LEU A 594 17.50 6.28 -13.52
CA LEU A 594 18.31 5.29 -14.24
C LEU A 594 17.44 4.12 -14.72
N ARG A 595 16.64 3.52 -13.83
CA ARG A 595 15.67 2.48 -14.19
C ARG A 595 14.65 2.94 -15.24
N GLY A 596 14.23 4.21 -15.16
CA GLY A 596 13.33 4.83 -16.14
C GLY A 596 13.96 4.97 -17.53
N LEU A 597 15.27 5.23 -17.62
CA LEU A 597 16.02 5.28 -18.89
C LEU A 597 16.35 3.88 -19.44
N GLU A 598 16.38 2.85 -18.58
CA GLU A 598 16.49 1.45 -18.99
C GLU A 598 15.17 0.87 -19.54
N ALA A 599 14.01 1.46 -19.19
CA ALA A 599 12.70 0.96 -19.59
C ALA A 599 12.34 1.10 -21.11
N PRO A 600 12.72 2.18 -21.83
CA PRO A 600 12.45 2.32 -23.26
C PRO A 600 13.07 1.20 -24.10
N SER A 601 14.29 0.74 -23.77
CA SER A 601 14.99 -0.31 -24.54
C SER A 601 14.30 -1.67 -24.44
N LYS A 602 13.65 -1.97 -23.30
CA LYS A 602 12.83 -3.18 -23.11
C LYS A 602 11.44 -3.08 -23.75
N SER A 603 10.91 -1.87 -23.96
CA SER A 603 9.57 -1.66 -24.55
C SER A 603 9.49 -1.94 -26.06
N ALA A 604 10.57 -1.69 -26.80
CA ALA A 604 10.64 -1.98 -28.24
C ALA A 604 10.71 -3.50 -28.51
N GLN A 605 11.51 -4.23 -27.72
CA GLN A 605 11.57 -5.69 -27.76
C GLN A 605 10.26 -6.34 -27.29
N GLY A 606 9.60 -5.78 -26.27
CA GLY A 606 8.31 -6.27 -25.79
C GLY A 606 7.17 -6.12 -26.81
N LYS A 607 7.17 -5.06 -27.63
CA LYS A 607 6.20 -4.91 -28.74
C LYS A 607 6.46 -5.92 -29.87
N GLN A 608 7.71 -6.13 -30.26
CA GLN A 608 8.05 -7.14 -31.27
C GLN A 608 7.73 -8.56 -30.79
N HIS A 609 8.06 -8.90 -29.53
CA HIS A 609 7.77 -10.21 -28.94
C HIS A 609 6.25 -10.46 -28.81
N ARG A 610 5.46 -9.46 -28.39
CA ARG A 610 3.98 -9.60 -28.36
C ARG A 610 3.37 -9.73 -29.76
N ALA A 611 3.89 -8.99 -30.74
CA ALA A 611 3.43 -9.11 -32.13
C ALA A 611 3.80 -10.48 -32.72
N LEU A 612 4.96 -11.02 -32.36
CA LEU A 612 5.41 -12.35 -32.77
C LEU A 612 4.52 -13.45 -32.18
N LEU A 613 4.26 -13.40 -30.87
CA LEU A 613 3.34 -14.31 -30.17
C LEU A 613 1.92 -14.23 -30.76
N ALA A 614 1.39 -13.02 -30.98
CA ALA A 614 0.05 -12.84 -31.55
C ALA A 614 -0.09 -13.44 -32.96
N ARG A 615 1.00 -13.52 -33.73
CA ARG A 615 1.01 -14.10 -35.08
C ARG A 615 1.20 -15.62 -35.07
N GLU A 616 2.11 -16.12 -34.23
CA GLU A 616 2.55 -17.52 -34.26
C GLU A 616 1.70 -18.44 -33.37
N THR A 617 1.13 -17.93 -32.26
CA THR A 617 0.28 -18.74 -31.37
C THR A 617 -0.95 -19.31 -32.08
N PRO A 618 -1.71 -18.56 -32.92
CA PRO A 618 -2.82 -19.14 -33.67
C PRO A 618 -2.40 -20.22 -34.67
N GLN A 619 -1.23 -20.07 -35.30
CA GLN A 619 -0.70 -21.04 -36.28
C GLN A 619 -0.35 -22.36 -35.63
N LEU A 620 0.38 -22.32 -34.50
CA LEU A 620 0.71 -23.53 -33.75
C LEU A 620 -0.55 -24.19 -33.18
N ARG A 621 -1.54 -23.41 -32.71
CA ARG A 621 -2.82 -23.93 -32.22
C ARG A 621 -3.58 -24.72 -33.30
N ALA A 622 -3.72 -24.15 -34.51
CA ALA A 622 -4.37 -24.82 -35.63
C ALA A 622 -3.64 -26.13 -36.01
N ALA A 623 -2.31 -26.12 -35.98
CA ALA A 623 -1.53 -27.33 -36.22
C ALA A 623 -1.72 -28.39 -35.13
N VAL A 624 -1.83 -27.99 -33.86
CA VAL A 624 -2.13 -28.93 -32.76
C VAL A 624 -3.52 -29.56 -32.93
N GLU A 625 -4.51 -28.80 -33.39
CA GLU A 625 -5.85 -29.33 -33.68
C GLU A 625 -5.81 -30.36 -34.83
N ALA A 626 -5.11 -30.06 -35.93
CA ALA A 626 -4.92 -31.01 -37.03
C ALA A 626 -4.08 -32.24 -36.63
N TYR A 627 -3.06 -32.05 -35.78
CA TYR A 627 -2.28 -33.15 -35.19
C TYR A 627 -3.17 -34.13 -34.43
N GLN A 628 -4.12 -33.62 -33.63
CA GLN A 628 -5.03 -34.48 -32.88
C GLN A 628 -5.91 -35.32 -33.80
N GLN A 629 -6.35 -34.79 -34.95
CA GLN A 629 -7.12 -35.53 -35.94
C GLN A 629 -6.31 -36.65 -36.61
N LEU A 630 -5.04 -36.41 -36.90
CA LEU A 630 -4.13 -37.41 -37.48
C LEU A 630 -3.80 -38.52 -36.47
N VAL A 631 -3.52 -38.15 -35.21
CA VAL A 631 -3.31 -39.09 -34.12
C VAL A 631 -4.54 -39.96 -33.88
N ALA A 632 -5.75 -39.40 -33.94
CA ALA A 632 -7.00 -40.16 -33.82
C ALA A 632 -7.18 -41.20 -34.95
N LYS A 633 -6.56 -40.97 -36.11
CA LYS A 633 -6.53 -41.89 -37.25
C LYS A 633 -5.36 -42.88 -37.22
N TYR A 634 -4.52 -42.86 -36.18
CA TYR A 634 -3.25 -43.60 -36.10
C TYR A 634 -2.25 -43.24 -37.22
N ASP A 635 -2.36 -42.04 -37.79
CA ASP A 635 -1.41 -41.48 -38.76
C ASP A 635 -0.36 -40.64 -38.02
N PHE A 636 0.59 -41.32 -37.38
CA PHE A 636 1.62 -40.67 -36.58
C PHE A 636 2.73 -40.05 -37.45
N ALA A 637 3.00 -40.61 -38.63
CA ALA A 637 3.95 -40.05 -39.58
C ALA A 637 3.46 -38.72 -40.15
N GLY A 638 2.17 -38.65 -40.52
CA GLY A 638 1.52 -37.40 -40.90
C GLY A 638 1.53 -36.38 -39.76
N ALA A 639 1.24 -36.81 -38.53
CA ALA A 639 1.28 -35.91 -37.37
C ALA A 639 2.68 -35.31 -37.09
N ALA A 640 3.74 -36.11 -37.24
CA ALA A 640 5.12 -35.65 -37.11
C ALA A 640 5.57 -34.74 -38.28
N ALA A 641 5.12 -35.03 -39.50
CA ALA A 641 5.37 -34.18 -40.66
C ALA A 641 4.68 -32.81 -40.51
N LEU A 642 3.41 -32.79 -40.12
CA LEU A 642 2.64 -31.58 -39.86
C LEU A 642 3.34 -30.67 -38.84
N MET A 643 3.81 -31.23 -37.72
CA MET A 643 4.51 -30.45 -36.70
C MET A 643 5.84 -29.90 -37.18
N ARG A 644 6.54 -30.56 -38.11
CA ARG A 644 7.79 -30.04 -38.71
C ARG A 644 7.56 -28.91 -39.70
N GLU A 645 6.42 -28.90 -40.39
CA GLU A 645 6.10 -27.87 -41.39
C GLU A 645 5.68 -26.53 -40.78
N VAL A 646 5.18 -26.54 -39.54
CA VAL A 646 4.82 -25.31 -38.82
C VAL A 646 6.07 -24.47 -38.55
N THR A 647 6.09 -23.23 -39.04
CA THR A 647 7.22 -22.33 -38.79
C THR A 647 6.91 -21.43 -37.60
N VAL A 648 7.54 -21.70 -36.45
CA VAL A 648 7.55 -20.79 -35.30
C VAL A 648 8.98 -20.39 -34.97
N THR A 649 9.17 -19.12 -34.65
CA THR A 649 10.48 -18.52 -34.35
C THR A 649 10.62 -18.14 -32.88
N GLU A 650 9.49 -17.99 -32.18
CA GLU A 650 9.47 -17.68 -30.76
C GLU A 650 9.89 -18.92 -29.92
N PRO A 651 10.94 -18.83 -29.07
CA PRO A 651 11.51 -19.99 -28.37
C PRO A 651 10.51 -20.79 -27.53
N SER A 652 9.56 -20.11 -26.89
CA SER A 652 8.52 -20.78 -26.08
C SER A 652 7.55 -21.63 -26.94
N LEU A 653 7.25 -21.18 -28.16
CA LEU A 653 6.41 -21.90 -29.12
C LEU A 653 7.19 -23.03 -29.81
N GLN A 654 8.47 -22.81 -30.12
CA GLN A 654 9.36 -23.85 -30.65
C GLN A 654 9.50 -25.03 -29.69
N GLN A 655 9.62 -24.77 -28.39
CA GLN A 655 9.66 -25.83 -27.38
C GLN A 655 8.36 -26.66 -27.38
N MET A 656 7.21 -26.01 -27.53
CA MET A 656 5.92 -26.68 -27.61
C MET A 656 5.78 -27.51 -28.90
N GLN A 657 6.15 -26.94 -30.06
CA GLN A 657 6.21 -27.64 -31.35
C GLN A 657 7.07 -28.91 -31.26
N ASN A 658 8.30 -28.79 -30.75
CA ASN A 658 9.24 -29.91 -30.60
C ASN A 658 8.66 -31.01 -29.69
N SER A 659 7.90 -30.63 -28.65
CA SER A 659 7.27 -31.59 -27.75
C SER A 659 6.18 -32.41 -28.45
N TYR A 660 5.34 -31.77 -29.27
CA TYR A 660 4.34 -32.47 -30.10
C TYR A 660 4.96 -33.34 -31.19
N GLN A 661 6.05 -32.87 -31.81
CA GLN A 661 6.81 -33.65 -32.78
C GLN A 661 7.38 -34.93 -32.13
N ASN A 662 8.10 -34.79 -31.01
CA ASN A 662 8.65 -35.92 -30.27
C ASN A 662 7.54 -36.90 -29.83
N ALA A 663 6.37 -36.39 -29.43
CA ALA A 663 5.22 -37.22 -29.10
C ALA A 663 4.74 -38.04 -30.31
N ALA A 664 4.64 -37.45 -31.51
CA ALA A 664 4.30 -38.20 -32.72
C ALA A 664 5.37 -39.22 -33.13
N ASP A 665 6.64 -38.88 -33.00
CA ASP A 665 7.74 -39.81 -33.30
C ASP A 665 7.69 -41.03 -32.37
N TRP A 666 7.48 -40.83 -31.06
CA TRP A 666 7.28 -41.93 -30.11
C TRP A 666 6.04 -42.76 -30.41
N LEU A 667 4.94 -42.17 -30.92
CA LEU A 667 3.75 -42.91 -31.34
C LEU A 667 4.00 -43.73 -32.62
N GLY A 668 4.78 -43.19 -33.56
CA GLY A 668 5.22 -43.90 -34.76
C GLY A 668 6.07 -45.12 -34.40
N GLU A 669 7.07 -44.91 -33.54
CA GLU A 669 7.90 -46.00 -33.00
C GLU A 669 7.09 -47.03 -32.22
N TRP A 670 6.12 -46.59 -31.42
CA TRP A 670 5.20 -47.45 -30.69
C TRP A 670 4.47 -48.39 -31.65
N LYS A 671 3.86 -47.84 -32.72
CA LYS A 671 3.11 -48.62 -33.71
C LYS A 671 4.02 -49.58 -34.46
N ALA A 672 5.20 -49.13 -34.90
CA ALA A 672 6.18 -49.98 -35.59
C ALA A 672 6.67 -51.14 -34.72
N THR A 673 6.98 -50.87 -33.45
CA THR A 673 7.42 -51.89 -32.48
C THR A 673 6.31 -52.90 -32.23
N LEU A 674 5.07 -52.44 -32.03
CA LEU A 674 3.92 -53.31 -31.82
C LEU A 674 3.63 -54.21 -33.02
N ILE A 675 3.74 -53.67 -34.25
CA ILE A 675 3.62 -54.47 -35.48
C ILE A 675 4.65 -55.60 -35.49
N ASN A 676 5.92 -55.27 -35.18
CA ASN A 676 6.99 -56.26 -35.15
C ASN A 676 6.75 -57.34 -34.08
N ASP A 677 6.33 -56.94 -32.88
CA ASP A 677 6.03 -57.87 -31.78
C ASP A 677 4.89 -58.83 -32.16
N LEU A 678 3.81 -58.30 -32.77
CA LEU A 678 2.66 -59.07 -33.22
C LEU A 678 3.02 -60.04 -34.36
N ASN A 679 3.86 -59.65 -35.30
CA ASN A 679 4.30 -60.53 -36.39
C ASN A 679 5.27 -61.62 -35.93
N THR A 680 6.07 -61.34 -34.89
CA THR A 680 7.07 -62.29 -34.39
C THR A 680 6.46 -63.32 -33.43
N HIS A 681 5.61 -62.87 -32.50
CA HIS A 681 5.13 -63.71 -31.39
C HIS A 681 3.62 -63.95 -31.45
N GLY A 682 2.87 -63.11 -32.17
CA GLY A 682 1.42 -63.03 -32.03
C GLY A 682 0.98 -62.63 -30.63
N TYR A 683 -0.33 -62.50 -30.45
CA TYR A 683 -0.97 -62.28 -29.16
C TYR A 683 -2.04 -63.36 -28.95
N ASN A 684 -2.07 -63.98 -27.76
CA ASN A 684 -2.99 -65.07 -27.40
C ASN A 684 -3.90 -64.66 -26.23
N GLY A 685 -4.60 -63.53 -26.37
CA GLY A 685 -5.60 -63.06 -25.42
C GLY A 685 -6.87 -62.61 -26.13
N PRO A 686 -8.02 -62.55 -25.43
CA PRO A 686 -9.30 -62.20 -26.05
C PRO A 686 -9.27 -60.76 -26.57
N VAL A 687 -9.65 -60.58 -27.84
CA VAL A 687 -9.80 -59.26 -28.46
C VAL A 687 -11.23 -59.11 -28.94
N VAL A 688 -11.93 -58.06 -28.48
CA VAL A 688 -13.32 -57.79 -28.88
C VAL A 688 -13.35 -56.63 -29.86
N VAL A 689 -13.94 -56.86 -31.03
CA VAL A 689 -14.17 -55.84 -32.07
C VAL A 689 -15.62 -55.93 -32.51
N ASN A 690 -16.39 -54.84 -32.37
CA ASN A 690 -17.81 -54.78 -32.76
C ASN A 690 -18.63 -56.01 -32.31
N ASN A 691 -18.56 -56.37 -31.03
CA ASN A 691 -19.19 -57.54 -30.41
C ASN A 691 -18.74 -58.92 -30.93
N THR A 692 -17.73 -58.98 -31.78
CA THR A 692 -17.08 -60.24 -32.20
C THR A 692 -15.84 -60.48 -31.35
N GLN A 693 -15.77 -61.66 -30.73
CA GLN A 693 -14.63 -62.06 -29.90
C GLN A 693 -13.64 -62.91 -30.71
N TYR A 694 -12.39 -62.46 -30.75
CA TYR A 694 -11.27 -63.15 -31.37
C TYR A 694 -10.39 -63.78 -30.28
N SER A 695 -9.75 -64.90 -30.59
CA SER A 695 -8.87 -65.61 -29.64
C SER A 695 -7.47 -64.98 -29.52
N GLY A 696 -7.15 -64.01 -30.39
CA GLY A 696 -5.88 -63.32 -30.39
C GLY A 696 -5.57 -62.61 -31.71
N ILE A 697 -4.33 -62.14 -31.84
CA ILE A 697 -3.80 -61.48 -33.04
C ILE A 697 -2.65 -62.34 -33.58
N ALA A 698 -2.67 -62.68 -34.86
CA ALA A 698 -1.63 -63.46 -35.53
C ALA A 698 -0.53 -62.57 -36.14
N GLY A 699 -0.85 -61.33 -36.50
CA GLY A 699 0.09 -60.39 -37.10
C GLY A 699 -0.55 -59.02 -37.36
N ALA A 700 0.23 -58.11 -37.92
CA ALA A 700 -0.20 -56.75 -38.23
C ALA A 700 0.61 -56.16 -39.40
N THR A 701 -0.03 -55.26 -40.14
CA THR A 701 0.59 -54.36 -41.11
C THR A 701 0.39 -52.91 -40.66
N ALA A 702 0.88 -51.94 -41.45
CA ALA A 702 0.65 -50.53 -41.19
C ALA A 702 -0.86 -50.17 -41.11
N ASP A 703 -1.69 -50.88 -41.88
CA ASP A 703 -3.10 -50.55 -42.09
C ASP A 703 -4.06 -51.53 -41.40
N LYS A 704 -3.65 -52.80 -41.21
CA LYS A 704 -4.55 -53.86 -40.74
C LYS A 704 -3.95 -54.73 -39.65
N LEU A 705 -4.83 -55.35 -38.88
CA LEU A 705 -4.55 -56.39 -37.89
C LEU A 705 -5.10 -57.72 -38.38
N THR A 706 -4.28 -58.77 -38.30
CA THR A 706 -4.65 -60.14 -38.64
C THR A 706 -5.09 -60.86 -37.38
N MET A 707 -6.40 -61.03 -37.20
CA MET A 707 -7.04 -61.63 -36.03
C MET A 707 -7.12 -63.16 -36.14
N LYS A 708 -6.97 -63.87 -35.02
CA LYS A 708 -7.12 -65.34 -34.94
C LYS A 708 -8.60 -65.71 -34.80
N ILE A 709 -9.07 -66.59 -35.68
CA ILE A 709 -10.41 -67.19 -35.64
C ILE A 709 -10.30 -68.72 -35.57
N PRO A 710 -11.36 -69.46 -35.16
CA PRO A 710 -11.26 -70.91 -34.88
C PRO A 710 -10.67 -71.78 -36.00
N TYR A 711 -10.80 -71.37 -37.26
CA TYR A 711 -10.32 -72.13 -38.43
C TYR A 711 -9.44 -71.32 -39.39
N GLY A 712 -8.78 -70.26 -38.92
CA GLY A 712 -7.91 -69.44 -39.77
C GLY A 712 -7.62 -68.05 -39.22
N VAL A 713 -7.48 -67.08 -40.12
CA VAL A 713 -7.26 -65.66 -39.78
C VAL A 713 -8.26 -64.76 -40.50
N GLY A 714 -8.59 -63.62 -39.90
CA GLY A 714 -9.40 -62.56 -40.51
C GLY A 714 -8.75 -61.20 -40.34
N GLU A 715 -8.95 -60.27 -41.26
CA GLU A 715 -8.38 -58.93 -41.17
C GLU A 715 -9.35 -57.91 -40.58
N THR A 716 -8.83 -56.95 -39.81
CA THR A 716 -9.59 -55.79 -39.34
C THR A 716 -8.72 -54.53 -39.28
N ASP A 717 -9.35 -53.36 -39.38
CA ASP A 717 -8.66 -52.08 -39.33
C ASP A 717 -8.25 -51.73 -37.89
N TRP A 718 -7.09 -51.08 -37.71
CA TRP A 718 -6.64 -50.60 -36.40
C TRP A 718 -7.71 -49.76 -35.67
N LEU A 719 -8.44 -48.92 -36.42
CA LEU A 719 -9.50 -48.04 -35.90
C LEU A 719 -10.70 -48.79 -35.30
N LYS A 720 -10.90 -50.05 -35.67
CA LYS A 720 -11.99 -50.87 -35.12
C LYS A 720 -11.64 -51.47 -33.76
N VAL A 721 -10.36 -51.45 -33.36
CA VAL A 721 -9.91 -51.94 -32.05
C VAL A 721 -9.81 -50.77 -31.08
N ALA A 722 -10.53 -50.88 -29.95
CA ALA A 722 -10.56 -49.81 -28.96
C ALA A 722 -9.14 -49.53 -28.38
N PRO A 723 -8.75 -48.25 -28.19
CA PRO A 723 -7.43 -47.90 -27.66
C PRO A 723 -7.03 -48.58 -26.34
N PRO A 724 -7.93 -48.85 -25.36
CA PRO A 724 -7.56 -49.58 -24.16
C PRO A 724 -7.13 -51.03 -24.42
N ILE A 725 -7.70 -51.68 -25.45
CA ILE A 725 -7.32 -53.04 -25.85
C ILE A 725 -5.91 -53.00 -26.48
N LEU A 726 -5.66 -52.07 -27.39
CA LEU A 726 -4.34 -51.89 -28.01
C LEU A 726 -3.26 -51.54 -26.99
N LEU A 727 -3.57 -50.71 -25.99
CA LEU A 727 -2.67 -50.40 -24.89
C LEU A 727 -2.37 -51.66 -24.06
N THR A 728 -3.37 -52.51 -23.82
CA THR A 728 -3.21 -53.75 -23.03
C THR A 728 -2.29 -54.74 -23.76
N ILE A 729 -2.51 -54.93 -25.06
CA ILE A 729 -1.67 -55.77 -25.93
C ILE A 729 -0.24 -55.21 -25.97
N SER A 730 -0.09 -53.90 -26.20
CA SER A 730 1.24 -53.29 -26.25
C SER A 730 2.00 -53.44 -24.94
N ARG A 731 1.31 -53.31 -23.80
CA ARG A 731 1.93 -53.50 -22.48
C ARG A 731 2.38 -54.93 -22.21
N SER A 732 1.77 -55.95 -22.82
CA SER A 732 2.26 -57.33 -22.65
C SER A 732 3.64 -57.57 -23.28
N PHE A 733 4.07 -56.68 -24.19
CA PHE A 733 5.40 -56.72 -24.82
C PHE A 733 6.36 -55.64 -24.28
N ALA A 734 5.93 -54.82 -23.31
CA ALA A 734 6.70 -53.68 -22.80
C ALA A 734 7.59 -54.08 -21.61
N THR A 735 8.76 -54.65 -21.90
CA THR A 735 9.70 -55.17 -20.88
C THR A 735 10.71 -54.14 -20.37
N ASP A 736 10.91 -53.03 -21.08
CA ASP A 736 11.89 -51.98 -20.75
C ASP A 736 11.24 -50.60 -20.61
N ALA A 737 12.00 -49.65 -20.06
CA ALA A 737 11.55 -48.29 -19.79
C ALA A 737 11.15 -47.50 -21.06
N ASP A 738 11.81 -47.74 -22.19
CA ASP A 738 11.55 -47.03 -23.45
C ASP A 738 10.25 -47.52 -24.10
N ARG A 739 9.96 -48.81 -24.01
CA ARG A 739 8.67 -49.39 -24.41
C ARG A 739 7.54 -48.95 -23.47
N GLN A 740 7.79 -48.88 -22.17
CA GLN A 740 6.81 -48.35 -21.20
C GLN A 740 6.52 -46.87 -21.43
N TRP A 741 7.54 -46.07 -21.75
CA TRP A 741 7.38 -44.67 -22.12
C TRP A 741 6.44 -44.52 -23.32
N ARG A 742 6.71 -45.26 -24.41
CA ARG A 742 5.89 -45.26 -25.63
C ARG A 742 4.45 -45.70 -25.38
N CYS A 743 4.22 -46.70 -24.52
CA CYS A 743 2.87 -47.06 -24.07
C CYS A 743 2.18 -45.91 -23.30
N GLY A 744 2.94 -45.18 -22.47
CA GLY A 744 2.46 -44.01 -21.74
C GLY A 744 2.08 -42.85 -22.68
N VAL A 745 2.88 -42.59 -23.70
CA VAL A 745 2.59 -41.57 -24.74
C VAL A 745 1.33 -41.97 -25.53
N PHE A 746 1.19 -43.24 -25.91
CA PHE A 746 -0.03 -43.74 -26.56
C PHE A 746 -1.28 -43.62 -25.67
N ALA A 747 -1.16 -43.94 -24.40
CA ALA A 747 -2.25 -43.77 -23.43
C ALA A 747 -2.65 -42.29 -23.29
N TRP A 748 -1.69 -41.37 -23.26
CA TRP A 748 -1.97 -39.92 -23.24
C TRP A 748 -2.67 -39.49 -24.54
N ALA A 749 -2.14 -39.89 -25.69
CA ALA A 749 -2.65 -39.54 -27.02
C ALA A 749 -4.07 -40.06 -27.29
N THR A 750 -4.53 -41.08 -26.55
CA THR A 750 -5.85 -41.69 -26.70
C THR A 750 -6.80 -41.40 -25.53
N GLY A 751 -6.43 -40.48 -24.63
CA GLY A 751 -7.31 -40.02 -23.53
C GLY A 751 -7.37 -40.96 -22.32
N GLN A 752 -6.45 -41.92 -22.20
CA GLN A 752 -6.38 -42.86 -21.08
C GLN A 752 -5.54 -42.27 -19.92
N THR A 753 -5.98 -41.13 -19.37
CA THR A 753 -5.19 -40.25 -18.49
C THR A 753 -4.56 -40.94 -17.28
N LYS A 754 -5.30 -41.81 -16.58
CA LYS A 754 -4.77 -42.55 -15.41
C LYS A 754 -3.67 -43.55 -15.81
N ALA A 755 -3.85 -44.24 -16.92
CA ALA A 755 -2.86 -45.21 -17.42
C ALA A 755 -1.61 -44.49 -17.94
N ALA A 756 -1.80 -43.36 -18.65
CA ALA A 756 -0.72 -42.52 -19.14
C ALA A 756 0.16 -42.01 -18.00
N GLN A 757 -0.44 -41.42 -16.96
CA GLN A 757 0.29 -40.91 -15.81
C GLN A 757 1.15 -42.00 -15.17
N LYS A 758 0.54 -43.17 -14.86
CA LYS A 758 1.26 -44.28 -14.22
C LYS A 758 2.44 -44.79 -15.07
N LEU A 759 2.26 -44.93 -16.38
CA LEU A 759 3.30 -45.44 -17.28
C LEU A 759 4.42 -44.44 -17.49
N LEU A 760 4.09 -43.16 -17.69
CA LEU A 760 5.08 -42.09 -17.87
C LEU A 760 5.87 -41.82 -16.60
N ASP A 761 5.24 -41.90 -15.42
CA ASP A 761 5.93 -41.75 -14.13
C ASP A 761 6.90 -42.92 -13.87
N ALA A 762 6.47 -44.16 -14.14
CA ALA A 762 7.32 -45.33 -13.99
C ALA A 762 8.52 -45.30 -14.95
N ALA A 763 8.29 -44.98 -16.23
CA ALA A 763 9.34 -44.92 -17.23
C ALA A 763 10.33 -43.76 -17.01
N SER A 764 9.86 -42.58 -16.59
CA SER A 764 10.76 -41.45 -16.28
C SER A 764 11.56 -41.65 -14.99
N SER A 765 11.02 -42.40 -14.03
CA SER A 765 11.75 -42.82 -12.83
C SER A 765 12.86 -43.84 -13.17
N ALA A 766 12.58 -44.75 -14.11
CA ALA A 766 13.55 -45.75 -14.56
C ALA A 766 14.62 -45.16 -15.51
N LYS A 767 14.27 -44.14 -16.30
CA LYS A 767 15.18 -43.49 -17.25
C LYS A 767 15.07 -41.95 -17.17
N PRO A 768 15.96 -41.27 -16.42
CA PRO A 768 15.88 -39.83 -16.17
C PRO A 768 15.90 -38.93 -17.40
N SER A 769 16.36 -39.41 -18.57
CA SER A 769 16.32 -38.66 -19.83
C SER A 769 14.90 -38.25 -20.25
N TYR A 770 13.87 -38.92 -19.71
CA TYR A 770 12.47 -38.58 -19.97
C TYR A 770 11.87 -37.53 -19.01
N SER A 771 12.62 -37.10 -18.00
CA SER A 771 12.13 -36.15 -16.98
C SER A 771 11.63 -34.82 -17.55
N GLU A 772 12.32 -34.27 -18.55
CA GLU A 772 11.91 -33.01 -19.18
C GLU A 772 10.66 -33.18 -20.05
N ALA A 773 10.63 -34.23 -20.88
CA ALA A 773 9.47 -34.57 -21.69
C ALA A 773 8.24 -34.90 -20.83
N ARG A 774 8.43 -35.45 -19.62
CA ARG A 774 7.35 -35.78 -18.69
C ARG A 774 6.55 -34.55 -18.26
N LYS A 775 7.19 -33.38 -18.16
CA LYS A 775 6.54 -32.11 -17.78
C LYS A 775 5.50 -31.69 -18.82
N PHE A 776 5.79 -31.86 -20.11
CA PHE A 776 4.86 -31.56 -21.20
C PHE A 776 3.54 -32.35 -21.07
N PHE A 777 3.63 -33.66 -20.82
CA PHE A 777 2.47 -34.53 -20.66
C PHE A 777 1.69 -34.30 -19.34
N ALA A 778 2.26 -33.58 -18.37
CA ALA A 778 1.57 -33.19 -17.14
C ALA A 778 0.76 -31.89 -17.32
N GLN A 779 1.26 -30.97 -18.14
CA GLN A 779 0.67 -29.64 -18.35
C GLN A 779 -0.44 -29.65 -19.40
N THR A 780 -0.36 -30.54 -20.38
CA THR A 780 -1.37 -30.72 -21.43
C THR A 780 -2.49 -31.64 -20.95
N LYS A 781 -3.48 -31.08 -20.24
CA LYS A 781 -4.78 -31.74 -20.09
C LYS A 781 -5.52 -31.63 -21.42
N ARG A 782 -5.87 -32.78 -22.00
CA ARG A 782 -6.77 -32.85 -23.16
C ARG A 782 -8.19 -32.52 -22.76
#